data_AF-A0A940EZZ2-F1
#
_entry.id   AF-A0A940EZZ2-F1
#
_cell.length_a   1.000
_cell.length_b   1.000
_cell.length_c   1.000
_cell.angle_alpha   90.00
_cell.angle_beta   90.00
_cell.angle_gamma   90.00
#
_symmetry.space_group_name_H-M   'P 1'
#
loop_
_entity.id
_entity.type
_entity.pdbx_description
1 polymer ?
#
loop_
_entity_poly.entity_id
_entity_poly.type
_entity_poly.pdbx_seq_one_letter_code
_entity_poly.pdbx_strand_id
1 'polypeptide(L)'
;MSRHPRRVAALVAATAGLALAAGLASPALSAAGPTADHGHAGSPGPDARGVTPAADHLRGRSAASVAAIAREHGVAPKVIAGLAHDGSAWFDRGGRAFFVEQTAPGGDPAAAGGASAATPAPYPYAQTFTLHSRPASNRTLYLDFDGAAVSGTAWNTSYNQASVTAEPYDADGNPAAFGSAEQDVIQSVWQRVAEDYASMDVDVTTEAPAADRIDRTDTTDQTYGTAVVISPTSFISSSCACGGMAYLGVFDWAPGHGSYQPAWVFTQGVGTGAKNIAEAVSHEVGHNLGLSHDGTGTDAYYWGQGHWAPIMGAGYNQPLTQFSTGDYAGASNTQDDYAVMGTHGAAQVADDYGDTNATAAALTIGQARSGLVSSRSDVDVFSYSGDAPVSFAIKPASVSPNLDLTVKVTSGGTTTTYAPANVRGDNDVLSGLGATFTVPADNDPATPVYVAVEGTGEGDPLTTGESDYGSRGAYTITTNQQKVGVSAFGWGANNVRQLGDGVDTASTRTKPVPVVAISAFNQIRPGAQATIALKLDGTVWAWGSNSNGMVNPSTTNYYTSPQQVALSGIKSVYAFSSIRFAVDAAGRVYGWGDNRYGQTGVGSTATEVRTPTLIPGLSGVVALAGNSLGVYALKSDGTVWSWGSGAAGRLGNNTNINSSPSPVQASISGVTAIAAGDQNGYALKADGTVWAWGANTNGQDGIGTAGVASYRMVPVQVVGLSGVVSLSNALVVKSDGTVWLWGTTGAGERGDGTVSATGVGTPTKVPGLAGIDRVFATTSGDRTLYAVTHTGDVWSWGENGYFQAANGTAVDVTSPHRIPELSGTSEVSADLQDVFAIQP
;
A
#
# COMPACT_ATOMS: atom_id res chain seq x y z
N MET A 1 64.58 4.15 -1.26
CA MET A 1 63.56 3.29 -0.64
C MET A 1 62.20 3.80 -1.10
N SER A 2 61.49 2.98 -1.87
CA SER A 2 60.52 3.39 -2.90
C SER A 2 59.07 3.38 -2.35
N ARG A 3 58.08 4.18 -2.77
CA ARG A 3 57.73 4.77 -4.07
C ARG A 3 56.82 6.01 -3.86
N HIS A 4 57.08 7.04 -4.65
CA HIS A 4 56.19 8.11 -5.14
C HIS A 4 56.31 8.07 -6.69
N PRO A 5 55.61 8.90 -7.49
CA PRO A 5 54.19 9.21 -7.58
C PRO A 5 53.66 9.20 -9.05
N ARG A 6 52.36 9.51 -9.22
CA ARG A 6 51.60 10.14 -10.34
C ARG A 6 52.16 10.27 -11.79
N ARG A 7 51.17 10.30 -12.71
CA ARG A 7 51.12 10.79 -14.12
C ARG A 7 51.50 9.71 -15.17
N VAL A 8 51.02 9.65 -16.41
CA VAL A 8 50.59 10.65 -17.42
C VAL A 8 49.62 9.96 -18.42
N ALA A 9 48.81 10.77 -19.10
CA ALA A 9 48.06 10.50 -20.33
C ALA A 9 48.86 9.79 -21.47
N ALA A 10 48.15 9.16 -22.41
CA ALA A 10 48.18 9.58 -23.82
C ALA A 10 47.39 8.61 -24.73
N LEU A 11 46.60 9.27 -25.56
CA LEU A 11 45.95 8.84 -26.80
C LEU A 11 47.00 8.41 -27.86
N VAL A 12 46.61 7.54 -28.80
CA VAL A 12 46.73 7.68 -30.28
C VAL A 12 46.97 6.34 -31.01
N ALA A 13 45.93 5.96 -31.77
CA ALA A 13 45.85 5.50 -33.15
C ALA A 13 46.73 4.37 -33.76
N ALA A 14 45.97 3.49 -34.43
CA ALA A 14 46.12 2.97 -35.81
C ALA A 14 47.16 1.88 -36.11
N THR A 15 46.67 0.78 -36.70
CA THR A 15 46.98 0.42 -38.11
C THR A 15 46.07 -0.70 -38.62
N ALA A 16 45.63 -0.54 -39.86
CA ALA A 16 44.90 -1.53 -40.67
C ALA A 16 45.86 -2.50 -41.37
N GLY A 17 45.36 -3.69 -41.74
CA GLY A 17 46.03 -4.63 -42.64
C GLY A 17 45.18 -5.86 -42.98
N LEU A 18 44.64 -5.89 -44.20
CA LEU A 18 43.87 -6.98 -44.84
C LEU A 18 44.68 -8.27 -45.07
N ALA A 19 44.02 -9.45 -45.06
CA ALA A 19 43.87 -10.33 -46.24
C ALA A 19 43.01 -11.61 -45.98
N LEU A 20 42.15 -11.91 -46.96
CA LEU A 20 41.37 -13.11 -47.36
C LEU A 20 42.05 -14.48 -47.09
N ALA A 21 41.42 -15.67 -47.07
CA ALA A 21 40.09 -16.29 -47.21
C ALA A 21 40.28 -17.75 -46.67
N ALA A 22 39.34 -18.61 -46.27
CA ALA A 22 38.11 -19.14 -46.87
C ALA A 22 37.59 -20.26 -45.93
N GLY A 23 36.28 -20.53 -45.93
CA GLY A 23 35.76 -21.89 -45.75
C GLY A 23 35.10 -22.27 -44.43
N LEU A 24 33.76 -22.29 -44.49
CA LEU A 24 32.82 -23.26 -43.91
C LEU A 24 32.16 -22.99 -42.53
N ALA A 25 30.82 -23.13 -42.61
CA ALA A 25 29.83 -23.39 -41.57
C ALA A 25 29.34 -22.19 -40.72
N SER A 26 28.28 -21.56 -41.22
CA SER A 26 27.24 -20.93 -40.40
C SER A 26 26.62 -21.95 -39.43
N PRO A 27 26.16 -21.50 -38.26
CA PRO A 27 24.83 -21.83 -37.80
C PRO A 27 23.98 -20.58 -37.96
N ALA A 28 23.05 -20.64 -38.90
CA ALA A 28 21.87 -19.81 -38.85
C ALA A 28 21.18 -20.08 -37.50
N LEU A 29 21.05 -19.06 -36.63
CA LEU A 29 19.96 -19.08 -35.67
C LEU A 29 18.69 -18.75 -36.43
N SER A 30 18.05 -19.80 -36.91
CA SER A 30 16.64 -19.80 -37.22
C SER A 30 15.85 -19.51 -35.94
N ALA A 31 15.23 -18.35 -35.89
CA ALA A 31 13.89 -18.24 -35.35
C ALA A 31 13.18 -17.18 -36.21
N ALA A 32 12.72 -17.65 -37.37
CA ALA A 32 11.44 -17.14 -37.84
C ALA A 32 10.47 -17.37 -36.68
N GLY A 33 10.08 -16.30 -35.99
CA GLY A 33 8.86 -16.33 -35.20
C GLY A 33 7.73 -16.81 -36.12
N PRO A 34 6.77 -17.58 -35.61
CA PRO A 34 5.69 -18.04 -36.46
C PRO A 34 5.06 -16.81 -37.09
N THR A 35 5.04 -16.75 -38.42
CA THR A 35 4.00 -16.04 -39.15
C THR A 35 2.71 -16.77 -38.80
N ALA A 36 2.19 -16.54 -37.62
CA ALA A 36 0.78 -16.75 -37.37
C ALA A 36 0.11 -15.66 -38.20
N ASP A 37 -0.55 -16.12 -39.24
CA ASP A 37 -1.67 -15.41 -39.84
C ASP A 37 -2.66 -15.18 -38.68
N HIS A 38 -2.49 -14.06 -37.98
CA HIS A 38 -3.21 -13.76 -36.76
C HIS A 38 -4.62 -13.39 -37.17
N GLY A 39 -5.55 -14.31 -36.90
CA GLY A 39 -6.94 -14.24 -37.30
C GLY A 39 -7.53 -12.86 -37.02
N HIS A 40 -8.07 -12.27 -38.08
CA HIS A 40 -8.86 -11.04 -38.01
C HIS A 40 -9.90 -11.12 -36.87
N ALA A 41 -10.15 -9.99 -36.20
CA ALA A 41 -11.28 -9.81 -35.30
C ALA A 41 -12.53 -10.46 -35.93
N GLY A 42 -13.22 -11.29 -35.15
CA GLY A 42 -14.35 -12.06 -35.65
C GLY A 42 -15.30 -11.16 -36.43
N SER A 43 -15.57 -11.50 -37.69
CA SER A 43 -16.55 -10.75 -38.47
C SER A 43 -17.85 -10.69 -37.67
N PRO A 44 -18.55 -9.53 -37.62
CA PRO A 44 -19.88 -9.46 -37.04
C PRO A 44 -20.70 -10.65 -37.51
N GLY A 45 -21.32 -11.36 -36.57
CA GLY A 45 -21.97 -12.63 -36.85
C GLY A 45 -23.04 -12.54 -37.94
N PRO A 46 -23.56 -13.68 -38.42
CA PRO A 46 -24.50 -13.75 -39.55
C PRO A 46 -25.81 -12.95 -39.35
N ASP A 47 -26.11 -12.53 -38.12
CA ASP A 47 -27.28 -11.74 -37.76
C ASP A 47 -27.03 -10.22 -37.74
N ALA A 48 -25.78 -9.75 -37.91
CA ALA A 48 -25.45 -8.33 -38.06
C ALA A 48 -25.86 -7.83 -39.46
N ARG A 49 -26.85 -6.92 -39.53
CA ARG A 49 -27.41 -6.42 -40.79
C ARG A 49 -26.91 -5.01 -41.10
N GLY A 50 -26.24 -4.87 -42.23
CA GLY A 50 -25.92 -3.55 -42.79
C GLY A 50 -24.72 -2.85 -42.14
N VAL A 51 -23.86 -3.61 -41.44
CA VAL A 51 -22.50 -3.18 -41.09
C VAL A 51 -21.53 -3.52 -42.22
N THR A 52 -20.43 -2.80 -42.36
CA THR A 52 -19.43 -3.01 -43.43
C THR A 52 -18.02 -2.77 -42.89
N PRO A 53 -17.02 -3.62 -43.22
CA PRO A 53 -15.63 -3.35 -42.86
C PRO A 53 -15.20 -1.97 -43.35
N ALA A 54 -14.41 -1.24 -42.58
CA ALA A 54 -13.96 0.11 -42.94
C ALA A 54 -13.18 0.12 -44.27
N ALA A 55 -12.33 -0.89 -44.50
CA ALA A 55 -11.61 -1.07 -45.75
C ALA A 55 -12.54 -1.13 -46.98
N ASP A 56 -13.70 -1.78 -46.84
CA ASP A 56 -14.69 -1.92 -47.91
C ASP A 56 -15.55 -0.67 -48.05
N HIS A 57 -15.98 -0.10 -46.92
CA HIS A 57 -16.79 1.11 -46.88
C HIS A 57 -16.08 2.30 -47.51
N LEU A 58 -14.75 2.40 -47.32
CA LEU A 58 -13.93 3.51 -47.79
C LEU A 58 -13.29 3.26 -49.16
N ARG A 59 -13.38 2.03 -49.68
CA ARG A 59 -12.74 1.64 -50.94
C ARG A 59 -13.17 2.53 -52.11
N GLY A 60 -12.20 3.16 -52.76
CA GLY A 60 -12.43 3.99 -53.94
C GLY A 60 -13.14 5.33 -53.67
N ARG A 61 -13.36 5.71 -52.41
CA ARG A 61 -13.90 7.03 -52.06
C ARG A 61 -12.84 8.11 -52.32
N SER A 62 -13.30 9.29 -52.77
CA SER A 62 -12.42 10.44 -52.95
C SER A 62 -12.02 11.05 -51.60
N ALA A 63 -10.90 11.78 -51.57
CA ALA A 63 -10.47 12.53 -50.38
C ALA A 63 -11.56 13.49 -49.85
N ALA A 64 -12.37 14.07 -50.74
CA ALA A 64 -13.49 14.92 -50.35
C ALA A 64 -14.61 14.15 -49.64
N SER A 65 -14.90 12.91 -50.08
CA SER A 65 -15.86 12.04 -49.39
C SER A 65 -15.34 11.61 -48.03
N VAL A 66 -14.06 11.24 -47.92
CA VAL A 66 -13.43 10.88 -46.64
C VAL A 66 -13.45 12.07 -45.67
N ALA A 67 -13.15 13.27 -46.16
CA ALA A 67 -13.24 14.49 -45.35
C ALA A 67 -14.67 14.83 -44.92
N ALA A 68 -15.70 14.44 -45.71
CA ALA A 68 -17.09 14.61 -45.31
C ALA A 68 -17.47 13.66 -44.16
N ILE A 69 -17.09 12.38 -44.27
CA ILE A 69 -17.27 11.39 -43.20
C ILE A 69 -16.54 11.86 -41.93
N ALA A 70 -15.31 12.33 -42.06
CA ALA A 70 -14.53 12.81 -40.92
C ALA A 70 -15.21 13.98 -40.17
N ARG A 71 -15.80 14.94 -40.91
CA ARG A 71 -16.58 16.03 -40.29
C ARG A 71 -17.81 15.53 -39.55
N GLU A 72 -18.49 14.50 -40.06
CA GLU A 72 -19.61 13.90 -39.35
C GLU A 72 -19.15 13.25 -38.03
N HIS A 73 -17.93 12.72 -38.01
CA HIS A 73 -17.32 12.06 -36.86
C HIS A 73 -16.64 13.01 -35.87
N GLY A 74 -16.50 14.30 -36.19
CA GLY A 74 -15.75 15.24 -35.36
C GLY A 74 -14.23 15.02 -35.37
N VAL A 75 -13.72 14.13 -36.23
CA VAL A 75 -12.31 13.74 -36.27
C VAL A 75 -11.58 14.29 -37.50
N ALA A 76 -10.25 14.25 -37.47
CA ALA A 76 -9.44 14.64 -38.62
C ALA A 76 -9.61 13.64 -39.80
N PRO A 77 -9.55 14.07 -41.07
CA PRO A 77 -9.66 13.16 -42.22
C PRO A 77 -8.64 12.01 -42.24
N LYS A 78 -7.46 12.22 -41.64
CA LYS A 78 -6.44 11.16 -41.50
C LYS A 78 -6.93 9.98 -40.66
N VAL A 79 -7.77 10.23 -39.66
CA VAL A 79 -8.34 9.21 -38.77
C VAL A 79 -9.24 8.29 -39.58
N ILE A 80 -10.25 8.84 -40.27
CA ILE A 80 -11.14 8.06 -41.12
C ILE A 80 -10.38 7.33 -42.23
N ALA A 81 -9.37 7.97 -42.84
CA ALA A 81 -8.56 7.30 -43.85
C ALA A 81 -7.78 6.10 -43.27
N GLY A 82 -7.26 6.25 -42.04
CA GLY A 82 -6.52 5.20 -41.32
C GLY A 82 -7.36 3.96 -41.04
N LEU A 83 -8.65 4.12 -40.77
CA LEU A 83 -9.57 2.99 -40.53
C LEU A 83 -9.61 1.98 -41.68
N ALA A 84 -9.27 2.37 -42.91
CA ALA A 84 -9.20 1.44 -44.04
C ALA A 84 -8.08 0.38 -43.91
N HIS A 85 -7.10 0.62 -43.03
CA HIS A 85 -5.99 -0.27 -42.73
C HIS A 85 -6.17 -1.01 -41.41
N ASP A 86 -7.26 -0.73 -40.71
CA ASP A 86 -7.59 -1.34 -39.44
C ASP A 86 -8.64 -2.45 -39.65
N GLY A 87 -8.24 -3.70 -39.38
CA GLY A 87 -9.11 -4.85 -39.54
C GLY A 87 -10.23 -4.94 -38.50
N SER A 88 -10.15 -4.16 -37.42
CA SER A 88 -11.15 -4.10 -36.35
C SER A 88 -12.20 -3.01 -36.57
N ALA A 89 -12.01 -2.11 -37.54
CA ALA A 89 -12.87 -0.96 -37.76
C ALA A 89 -14.02 -1.26 -38.73
N TRP A 90 -15.23 -0.83 -38.38
CA TRP A 90 -16.46 -1.07 -39.12
C TRP A 90 -17.32 0.19 -39.22
N PHE A 91 -18.20 0.24 -40.21
CA PHE A 91 -19.24 1.25 -40.35
C PHE A 91 -20.60 0.61 -40.21
N ASP A 92 -21.49 1.23 -39.43
CA ASP A 92 -22.89 0.83 -39.34
C ASP A 92 -23.72 1.35 -40.53
N ARG A 93 -25.02 1.04 -40.52
CA ARG A 93 -25.96 1.47 -41.58
C ARG A 93 -26.14 2.99 -41.64
N GLY A 94 -25.98 3.67 -40.51
CA GLY A 94 -26.01 5.13 -40.39
C GLY A 94 -24.71 5.78 -40.87
N GLY A 95 -23.68 5.01 -41.20
CA GLY A 95 -22.37 5.50 -41.59
C GLY A 95 -21.51 5.89 -40.39
N ARG A 96 -21.82 5.42 -39.19
CA ARG A 96 -21.02 5.66 -37.98
C ARG A 96 -19.96 4.59 -37.79
N ALA A 97 -18.73 5.01 -37.55
CA ALA A 97 -17.59 4.13 -37.29
C ALA A 97 -17.62 3.56 -35.87
N PHE A 98 -17.29 2.29 -35.73
CA PHE A 98 -17.10 1.59 -34.46
C PHE A 98 -16.00 0.53 -34.61
N PHE A 99 -15.48 0.08 -33.48
CA PHE A 99 -14.45 -0.95 -33.42
C PHE A 99 -14.97 -2.25 -32.80
N VAL A 100 -14.36 -3.36 -33.22
CA VAL A 100 -14.59 -4.71 -32.70
C VAL A 100 -13.26 -5.28 -32.26
N GLU A 101 -13.00 -5.23 -30.95
CA GLU A 101 -11.67 -5.50 -30.40
C GLU A 101 -11.36 -6.98 -30.32
N GLN A 102 -10.08 -7.32 -30.51
CA GLN A 102 -9.62 -8.70 -30.36
C GLN A 102 -9.67 -9.15 -28.89
N THR A 103 -9.73 -10.46 -28.65
CA THR A 103 -9.56 -11.02 -27.29
C THR A 103 -8.18 -10.73 -26.75
N ALA A 104 -8.05 -10.60 -25.42
CA ALA A 104 -6.75 -10.47 -24.78
C ALA A 104 -5.83 -11.67 -25.12
N PRO A 105 -4.52 -11.45 -25.32
CA PRO A 105 -3.55 -12.51 -25.60
C PRO A 105 -3.60 -13.60 -24.52
N GLY A 106 -3.92 -14.84 -24.91
CA GLY A 106 -3.82 -16.00 -24.04
C GLY A 106 -5.12 -16.65 -23.59
N GLY A 107 -6.31 -16.19 -24.03
CA GLY A 107 -7.60 -16.89 -23.88
C GLY A 107 -7.97 -17.30 -22.44
N ASP A 108 -8.93 -16.62 -21.84
CA ASP A 108 -9.51 -16.91 -20.52
C ASP A 108 -8.53 -17.49 -19.45
N PRO A 109 -7.81 -16.62 -18.71
CA PRO A 109 -6.97 -17.00 -17.58
C PRO A 109 -7.71 -17.77 -16.47
N ALA A 110 -9.06 -17.80 -16.43
CA ALA A 110 -9.81 -18.55 -15.44
C ALA A 110 -9.65 -20.08 -15.62
N ALA A 111 -9.31 -20.56 -16.82
CA ALA A 111 -9.09 -21.99 -17.08
C ALA A 111 -7.74 -22.52 -16.54
N ALA A 112 -6.81 -21.65 -16.15
CA ALA A 112 -5.50 -22.00 -15.64
C ALA A 112 -5.26 -21.51 -14.19
N GLY A 113 -6.28 -21.58 -13.33
CA GLY A 113 -6.09 -21.59 -11.87
C GLY A 113 -5.21 -20.47 -11.33
N GLY A 114 -5.62 -19.22 -11.55
CA GLY A 114 -4.97 -18.06 -10.96
C GLY A 114 -5.55 -16.78 -11.51
N ALA A 115 -6.69 -16.33 -10.96
CA ALA A 115 -6.93 -14.90 -10.95
C ALA A 115 -5.66 -14.25 -10.39
N SER A 116 -5.05 -13.30 -11.11
CA SER A 116 -4.15 -12.35 -10.44
C SER A 116 -4.96 -11.82 -9.27
N ALA A 117 -4.59 -12.23 -8.05
CA ALA A 117 -5.37 -11.94 -6.87
C ALA A 117 -5.40 -10.43 -6.75
N ALA A 118 -6.57 -9.83 -7.03
CA ALA A 118 -6.77 -8.41 -6.83
C ALA A 118 -6.29 -8.07 -5.41
N THR A 119 -5.54 -6.99 -5.28
CA THR A 119 -5.09 -6.54 -3.96
C THR A 119 -6.36 -6.24 -3.14
N PRO A 120 -6.42 -6.57 -1.83
CA PRO A 120 -7.64 -6.37 -1.04
C PRO A 120 -8.20 -4.95 -1.21
N ALA A 121 -9.52 -4.85 -1.38
CA ALA A 121 -10.25 -3.61 -1.58
C ALA A 121 -9.78 -2.50 -0.62
N PRO A 122 -9.32 -1.35 -1.14
CA PRO A 122 -8.88 -0.23 -0.32
C PRO A 122 -10.06 0.50 0.34
N TYR A 123 -11.29 0.34 -0.19
CA TYR A 123 -12.51 0.92 0.34
C TYR A 123 -13.42 -0.15 0.97
N PRO A 124 -14.26 0.22 1.96
CA PRO A 124 -15.29 -0.69 2.47
C PRO A 124 -16.14 -1.27 1.33
N TYR A 125 -16.41 -2.58 1.36
CA TYR A 125 -17.21 -3.28 0.34
C TYR A 125 -18.60 -2.66 0.09
N ALA A 126 -19.21 -2.03 1.09
CA ALA A 126 -20.47 -1.32 0.92
C ALA A 126 -20.39 -0.10 -0.04
N GLN A 127 -19.18 0.37 -0.37
CA GLN A 127 -18.95 1.49 -1.27
C GLN A 127 -18.61 1.06 -2.71
N THR A 128 -18.46 -0.24 -2.98
CA THR A 128 -17.97 -0.76 -4.27
C THR A 128 -18.76 -0.24 -5.49
N PHE A 129 -20.05 0.04 -5.32
CA PHE A 129 -20.96 0.55 -6.37
C PHE A 129 -21.33 2.03 -6.17
N THR A 130 -20.49 2.78 -5.47
CA THR A 130 -20.65 4.23 -5.20
C THR A 130 -19.29 4.95 -5.22
N LEU A 131 -18.30 4.39 -5.91
CA LEU A 131 -16.97 4.97 -5.99
C LEU A 131 -16.96 6.10 -7.01
N HIS A 132 -16.20 7.17 -6.74
CA HIS A 132 -16.07 8.33 -7.63
C HIS A 132 -14.64 8.86 -7.57
N SER A 133 -14.03 9.10 -8.73
CA SER A 133 -12.67 9.66 -8.80
C SER A 133 -12.70 11.18 -8.70
N ARG A 134 -13.72 11.83 -9.27
CA ARG A 134 -13.87 13.28 -9.34
C ARG A 134 -15.36 13.67 -9.34
N PRO A 135 -16.11 13.47 -8.23
CA PRO A 135 -17.56 13.68 -8.20
C PRO A 135 -18.06 15.08 -8.59
N ALA A 136 -17.16 16.07 -8.60
CA ALA A 136 -17.47 17.44 -9.02
C ALA A 136 -17.44 17.65 -10.55
N SER A 137 -16.93 16.69 -11.33
CA SER A 137 -16.89 16.81 -12.78
C SER A 137 -18.30 16.71 -13.37
N ASN A 138 -18.51 17.48 -14.44
CA ASN A 138 -19.74 17.39 -15.23
C ASN A 138 -19.63 16.38 -16.39
N ARG A 139 -18.55 15.60 -16.43
CA ARG A 139 -18.31 14.53 -17.41
C ARG A 139 -18.12 13.25 -16.64
N THR A 140 -18.78 12.18 -17.04
CA THR A 140 -18.76 10.95 -16.23
C THR A 140 -18.54 9.70 -17.08
N LEU A 141 -17.70 8.80 -16.59
CA LEU A 141 -17.44 7.47 -17.12
C LEU A 141 -18.06 6.47 -16.15
N TYR A 142 -19.17 5.84 -16.55
CA TYR A 142 -19.93 4.91 -15.71
C TYR A 142 -19.47 3.49 -15.97
N LEU A 143 -18.79 2.89 -14.99
CA LEU A 143 -18.35 1.49 -15.04
C LEU A 143 -19.47 0.60 -14.49
N ASP A 144 -20.21 -0.02 -15.39
CA ASP A 144 -21.37 -0.85 -15.06
C ASP A 144 -20.97 -2.33 -14.99
N PHE A 145 -20.93 -2.84 -13.76
CA PHE A 145 -20.74 -4.26 -13.45
C PHE A 145 -22.05 -4.98 -13.10
N ASP A 146 -23.14 -4.23 -12.89
CA ASP A 146 -24.42 -4.74 -12.40
C ASP A 146 -25.25 -5.42 -13.50
N GLY A 147 -24.87 -5.21 -14.76
CA GLY A 147 -25.58 -5.71 -15.93
C GLY A 147 -26.65 -4.74 -16.41
N ALA A 148 -26.99 -4.83 -17.71
CA ALA A 148 -27.84 -3.84 -18.37
C ALA A 148 -28.76 -4.45 -19.42
N ALA A 149 -29.92 -3.81 -19.62
CA ALA A 149 -30.81 -4.09 -20.76
C ALA A 149 -30.78 -2.90 -21.73
N VAL A 150 -30.02 -3.04 -22.82
CA VAL A 150 -29.81 -1.98 -23.82
C VAL A 150 -30.85 -2.10 -24.92
N SER A 151 -31.64 -1.05 -25.10
CA SER A 151 -32.69 -0.96 -26.12
C SER A 151 -32.71 0.42 -26.77
N GLY A 152 -33.20 0.49 -28.01
CA GLY A 152 -33.34 1.77 -28.73
C GLY A 152 -32.04 2.37 -29.26
N THR A 153 -30.93 1.63 -29.25
CA THR A 153 -29.61 2.12 -29.70
C THR A 153 -29.22 1.60 -31.09
N ALA A 154 -28.11 2.09 -31.62
CA ALA A 154 -27.52 1.66 -32.86
C ALA A 154 -27.07 0.19 -32.80
N TRP A 155 -26.71 -0.31 -31.61
CA TRP A 155 -26.46 -1.73 -31.38
C TRP A 155 -27.70 -2.59 -31.69
N ASN A 156 -28.87 -2.19 -31.18
CA ASN A 156 -30.14 -2.89 -31.45
C ASN A 156 -30.46 -2.93 -32.96
N THR A 157 -30.27 -1.80 -33.64
CA THR A 157 -30.56 -1.67 -35.07
C THR A 157 -29.59 -2.49 -35.92
N SER A 158 -28.29 -2.45 -35.60
CA SER A 158 -27.24 -3.13 -36.37
C SER A 158 -27.29 -4.65 -36.21
N TYR A 159 -27.68 -5.14 -35.04
CA TYR A 159 -27.81 -6.57 -34.74
C TYR A 159 -29.24 -7.11 -34.84
N ASN A 160 -30.19 -6.27 -35.26
CA ASN A 160 -31.61 -6.61 -35.40
C ASN A 160 -32.20 -7.24 -34.13
N GLN A 161 -31.88 -6.67 -32.97
CA GLN A 161 -32.36 -7.10 -31.65
C GLN A 161 -33.24 -6.03 -31.02
N ALA A 162 -34.41 -6.40 -30.51
CA ALA A 162 -35.28 -5.45 -29.81
C ALA A 162 -34.67 -4.94 -28.49
N SER A 163 -33.89 -5.79 -27.82
CA SER A 163 -33.12 -5.50 -26.62
C SER A 163 -31.88 -6.39 -26.59
N VAL A 164 -30.77 -5.87 -26.07
CA VAL A 164 -29.55 -6.62 -25.79
C VAL A 164 -29.39 -6.68 -24.28
N THR A 165 -29.50 -7.88 -23.72
CA THR A 165 -29.27 -8.11 -22.29
C THR A 165 -27.80 -8.42 -22.06
N ALA A 166 -27.22 -7.76 -21.07
CA ALA A 166 -25.88 -8.00 -20.55
C ALA A 166 -26.01 -8.48 -19.11
N GLU A 167 -25.38 -9.61 -18.82
CA GLU A 167 -25.38 -10.20 -17.49
C GLU A 167 -24.43 -9.40 -16.56
N PRO A 168 -24.66 -9.42 -15.24
CA PRO A 168 -23.72 -8.86 -14.28
C PRO A 168 -22.35 -9.51 -14.42
N TYR A 169 -21.29 -8.78 -14.08
CA TYR A 169 -19.96 -9.34 -13.93
C TYR A 169 -19.97 -10.51 -12.94
N ASP A 170 -19.34 -11.61 -13.34
CA ASP A 170 -19.35 -12.85 -12.59
C ASP A 170 -18.00 -13.55 -12.79
N ALA A 171 -17.26 -13.74 -11.70
CA ALA A 171 -15.98 -14.45 -11.68
C ALA A 171 -16.04 -15.79 -10.93
N ASP A 172 -17.10 -16.03 -10.16
CA ASP A 172 -17.23 -17.24 -9.31
C ASP A 172 -18.41 -18.15 -9.68
N GLY A 173 -19.19 -17.77 -10.70
CA GLY A 173 -20.37 -18.48 -11.19
C GLY A 173 -21.66 -18.10 -10.47
N ASN A 174 -21.69 -17.01 -9.70
CA ASN A 174 -22.85 -16.53 -8.96
C ASN A 174 -23.24 -15.08 -9.34
N PRO A 175 -23.95 -14.88 -10.47
CA PRO A 175 -24.32 -13.55 -10.95
C PRO A 175 -25.38 -12.86 -10.08
N ALA A 176 -25.89 -13.52 -9.03
CA ALA A 176 -26.90 -12.95 -8.14
C ALA A 176 -26.31 -12.15 -6.96
N ALA A 177 -25.01 -12.26 -6.68
CA ALA A 177 -24.38 -11.54 -5.60
C ALA A 177 -22.86 -11.40 -5.77
N PHE A 178 -22.35 -10.17 -5.62
CA PHE A 178 -20.92 -9.89 -5.68
C PHE A 178 -20.18 -10.33 -4.41
N GLY A 179 -19.37 -11.38 -4.51
CA GLY A 179 -18.47 -11.84 -3.45
C GLY A 179 -17.35 -10.84 -3.15
N SER A 180 -16.63 -11.02 -2.03
CA SER A 180 -15.52 -10.11 -1.67
C SER A 180 -14.41 -10.09 -2.73
N ALA A 181 -14.14 -11.23 -3.38
CA ALA A 181 -13.12 -11.32 -4.43
C ALA A 181 -13.51 -10.55 -5.70
N GLU A 182 -14.79 -10.60 -6.07
CA GLU A 182 -15.31 -9.81 -7.20
C GLU A 182 -15.30 -8.33 -6.88
N GLN A 183 -15.67 -7.96 -5.66
CA GLN A 183 -15.58 -6.57 -5.22
C GLN A 183 -14.15 -6.07 -5.15
N ASP A 184 -13.17 -6.89 -4.77
CA ASP A 184 -11.74 -6.55 -4.87
C ASP A 184 -11.36 -6.26 -6.34
N VAL A 185 -11.84 -7.06 -7.30
CA VAL A 185 -11.64 -6.81 -8.73
C VAL A 185 -12.30 -5.50 -9.18
N ILE A 186 -13.57 -5.28 -8.85
CA ILE A 186 -14.33 -4.08 -9.24
C ILE A 186 -13.62 -2.81 -8.75
N GLN A 187 -13.22 -2.77 -7.47
CA GLN A 187 -12.50 -1.62 -6.93
C GLN A 187 -11.14 -1.45 -7.62
N SER A 188 -10.42 -2.55 -7.92
CA SER A 188 -9.14 -2.47 -8.63
C SER A 188 -9.29 -1.99 -10.08
N VAL A 189 -10.34 -2.39 -10.80
CA VAL A 189 -10.65 -1.86 -12.13
C VAL A 189 -10.92 -0.37 -12.04
N TRP A 190 -11.79 0.05 -11.12
CA TRP A 190 -12.11 1.46 -10.91
C TRP A 190 -10.85 2.29 -10.63
N GLN A 191 -9.93 1.82 -9.78
CA GLN A 191 -8.68 2.54 -9.48
C GLN A 191 -7.79 2.75 -10.72
N ARG A 192 -7.68 1.73 -11.58
CA ARG A 192 -6.83 1.76 -12.78
C ARG A 192 -7.40 2.73 -13.82
N VAL A 193 -8.69 2.59 -14.12
CA VAL A 193 -9.38 3.49 -15.05
C VAL A 193 -9.41 4.93 -14.52
N ALA A 194 -9.60 5.11 -13.21
CA ALA A 194 -9.51 6.43 -12.58
C ALA A 194 -8.12 7.08 -12.72
N GLU A 195 -7.05 6.28 -12.67
CA GLU A 195 -5.68 6.76 -12.88
C GLU A 195 -5.39 7.07 -14.36
N ASP A 196 -5.85 6.24 -15.29
CA ASP A 196 -5.76 6.49 -16.74
C ASP A 196 -6.33 7.85 -17.15
N TYR A 197 -7.49 8.18 -16.57
CA TYR A 197 -8.19 9.42 -16.85
C TYR A 197 -7.95 10.52 -15.80
N ALA A 198 -7.00 10.35 -14.87
CA ALA A 198 -6.80 11.28 -13.75
C ALA A 198 -6.49 12.71 -14.21
N SER A 199 -5.74 12.85 -15.31
CA SER A 199 -5.37 14.14 -15.92
C SER A 199 -6.50 14.80 -16.72
N MET A 200 -7.66 14.14 -16.83
CA MET A 200 -8.86 14.65 -17.49
C MET A 200 -9.93 15.02 -16.48
N ASP A 201 -10.70 16.07 -16.77
CA ASP A 201 -11.83 16.54 -15.98
C ASP A 201 -13.04 15.63 -16.22
N VAL A 202 -12.88 14.37 -15.85
CA VAL A 202 -13.92 13.33 -15.88
C VAL A 202 -14.00 12.65 -14.53
N ASP A 203 -15.21 12.29 -14.15
CA ASP A 203 -15.48 11.43 -13.00
C ASP A 203 -15.57 9.97 -13.48
N VAL A 204 -14.70 9.11 -12.97
CA VAL A 204 -14.80 7.66 -13.16
C VAL A 204 -15.56 7.11 -11.97
N THR A 205 -16.68 6.43 -12.22
CA THR A 205 -17.56 5.96 -11.15
C THR A 205 -18.09 4.56 -11.40
N THR A 206 -18.31 3.82 -10.31
CA THR A 206 -19.08 2.57 -10.30
C THR A 206 -20.53 2.78 -9.86
N GLU A 207 -20.93 4.02 -9.57
CA GLU A 207 -22.32 4.35 -9.27
C GLU A 207 -23.16 4.32 -10.53
N ALA A 208 -24.29 3.63 -10.47
CA ALA A 208 -25.22 3.58 -11.59
C ALA A 208 -25.66 5.00 -12.00
N PRO A 209 -25.65 5.31 -13.31
CA PRO A 209 -26.01 6.63 -13.79
C PRO A 209 -27.47 6.99 -13.53
N ALA A 210 -27.73 8.27 -13.23
CA ALA A 210 -29.05 8.84 -13.43
C ALA A 210 -29.32 8.99 -14.95
N ALA A 211 -30.56 8.73 -15.40
CA ALA A 211 -30.89 8.69 -16.83
C ALA A 211 -30.60 10.01 -17.57
N ASP A 212 -30.71 11.15 -16.87
CA ASP A 212 -30.40 12.50 -17.40
C ASP A 212 -28.91 12.83 -17.41
N ARG A 213 -28.05 11.96 -16.85
CA ARG A 213 -26.59 12.12 -16.84
C ARG A 213 -25.88 11.35 -17.94
N ILE A 214 -26.56 10.42 -18.63
CA ILE A 214 -25.99 9.69 -19.76
C ILE A 214 -26.28 10.47 -21.05
N ASP A 215 -27.54 10.81 -21.31
CA ASP A 215 -27.91 11.39 -22.59
C ASP A 215 -27.53 12.86 -22.71
N ARG A 216 -26.59 13.17 -23.59
CA ARG A 216 -26.32 14.56 -24.00
C ARG A 216 -27.44 15.06 -24.92
N THR A 217 -28.32 15.91 -24.41
CA THR A 217 -29.52 16.36 -25.12
C THR A 217 -29.25 17.34 -26.27
N ASP A 218 -28.34 18.29 -26.05
CA ASP A 218 -27.83 19.22 -27.06
C ASP A 218 -26.44 19.77 -26.65
N THR A 219 -25.89 20.72 -27.41
CA THR A 219 -24.57 21.27 -27.11
C THR A 219 -24.52 22.17 -25.88
N THR A 220 -25.66 22.69 -25.41
CA THR A 220 -25.78 23.48 -24.18
C THR A 220 -25.80 22.61 -22.93
N ASP A 221 -26.17 21.34 -23.09
CA ASP A 221 -26.00 20.32 -22.07
C ASP A 221 -24.52 20.12 -21.76
N GLN A 222 -24.14 20.56 -20.57
CA GLN A 222 -22.80 20.44 -20.02
C GLN A 222 -22.74 19.34 -18.98
N THR A 223 -23.66 18.37 -18.95
CA THR A 223 -23.70 17.34 -17.92
C THR A 223 -24.08 16.01 -18.56
N TYR A 224 -23.06 15.24 -18.92
CA TYR A 224 -23.25 14.01 -19.68
C TYR A 224 -22.10 13.02 -19.44
N GLY A 225 -22.27 11.79 -19.89
CA GLY A 225 -21.29 10.73 -19.68
C GLY A 225 -21.56 9.51 -20.53
N THR A 226 -20.60 8.58 -20.56
CA THR A 226 -20.73 7.31 -21.30
C THR A 226 -20.78 6.15 -20.31
N ALA A 227 -21.60 5.16 -20.62
CA ALA A 227 -21.61 3.90 -19.88
C ALA A 227 -20.68 2.91 -20.57
N VAL A 228 -19.89 2.21 -19.76
CA VAL A 228 -19.10 1.05 -20.17
C VAL A 228 -19.71 -0.15 -19.46
N VAL A 229 -20.34 -1.04 -20.21
CA VAL A 229 -20.96 -2.24 -19.65
C VAL A 229 -19.94 -3.38 -19.67
N ILE A 230 -19.56 -3.83 -18.48
CA ILE A 230 -18.63 -4.95 -18.24
C ILE A 230 -19.45 -6.21 -17.97
N SER A 231 -19.45 -7.15 -18.90
CA SER A 231 -20.27 -8.36 -18.81
C SER A 231 -19.49 -9.61 -19.21
N PRO A 232 -19.76 -10.80 -18.62
CA PRO A 232 -19.23 -12.06 -19.11
C PRO A 232 -19.60 -12.32 -20.57
N THR A 233 -20.85 -12.06 -20.93
CA THR A 233 -21.35 -12.32 -22.27
C THR A 233 -22.56 -11.46 -22.61
N SER A 234 -22.86 -11.37 -23.90
CA SER A 234 -24.09 -10.82 -24.42
C SER A 234 -24.44 -11.52 -25.72
N PHE A 235 -25.61 -11.18 -26.28
CA PHE A 235 -25.93 -11.56 -27.66
C PHE A 235 -24.84 -11.09 -28.64
N ILE A 236 -24.28 -9.90 -28.43
CA ILE A 236 -23.26 -9.31 -29.29
C ILE A 236 -21.94 -10.06 -29.16
N SER A 237 -21.47 -10.32 -27.94
CA SER A 237 -20.17 -11.00 -27.72
C SER A 237 -20.17 -12.43 -28.28
N SER A 238 -21.31 -13.12 -28.19
CA SER A 238 -21.50 -14.46 -28.77
C SER A 238 -21.38 -14.48 -30.30
N SER A 239 -21.53 -13.33 -30.96
CA SER A 239 -21.49 -13.21 -32.41
C SER A 239 -20.11 -12.83 -32.98
N CYS A 240 -19.23 -12.25 -32.16
CA CYS A 240 -17.90 -11.76 -32.56
C CYS A 240 -16.74 -12.51 -31.89
N ALA A 241 -16.95 -13.11 -30.70
CA ALA A 241 -15.90 -13.57 -29.80
C ALA A 241 -14.82 -12.48 -29.52
N CYS A 242 -15.28 -11.24 -29.29
CA CYS A 242 -14.45 -10.04 -29.15
C CYS A 242 -14.21 -9.65 -27.67
N GLY A 243 -13.17 -8.86 -27.43
CA GLY A 243 -12.83 -8.33 -26.10
C GLY A 243 -13.68 -7.13 -25.69
N GLY A 244 -14.08 -6.31 -26.67
CA GLY A 244 -14.91 -5.12 -26.45
C GLY A 244 -15.35 -4.48 -27.77
N MET A 245 -16.23 -3.48 -27.66
CA MET A 245 -16.78 -2.72 -28.79
C MET A 245 -17.19 -1.31 -28.38
N ALA A 246 -16.77 -0.31 -29.16
CA ALA A 246 -17.18 1.07 -28.96
C ALA A 246 -17.31 1.85 -30.27
N TYR A 247 -18.25 2.79 -30.28
CA TYR A 247 -18.40 3.78 -31.35
C TYR A 247 -17.35 4.90 -31.22
N LEU A 248 -16.85 5.36 -32.37
CA LEU A 248 -15.84 6.41 -32.45
C LEU A 248 -16.46 7.81 -32.28
N GLY A 249 -15.89 8.60 -31.36
CA GLY A 249 -16.17 10.04 -31.21
C GLY A 249 -17.64 10.32 -30.93
N VAL A 250 -18.21 9.64 -29.93
CA VAL A 250 -19.62 9.76 -29.55
C VAL A 250 -19.83 10.41 -28.19
N PHE A 251 -18.81 10.50 -27.34
CA PHE A 251 -18.91 10.99 -25.96
C PHE A 251 -19.50 12.40 -25.86
N ASP A 252 -19.14 13.30 -26.75
CA ASP A 252 -19.65 14.68 -26.78
C ASP A 252 -20.57 14.94 -27.98
N TRP A 253 -20.98 13.90 -28.72
CA TRP A 253 -21.78 14.07 -29.92
C TRP A 253 -23.28 14.21 -29.62
N ALA A 254 -23.70 15.43 -29.28
CA ALA A 254 -25.06 15.72 -28.84
C ALA A 254 -26.21 15.24 -29.77
N PRO A 255 -26.11 15.33 -31.12
CA PRO A 255 -27.20 14.89 -32.00
C PRO A 255 -27.53 13.39 -31.94
N GLY A 256 -26.65 12.56 -31.40
CA GLY A 256 -26.79 11.11 -31.42
C GLY A 256 -26.33 10.39 -30.15
N HIS A 257 -25.80 11.08 -29.13
CA HIS A 257 -25.12 10.50 -27.97
C HIS A 257 -25.81 9.23 -27.43
N GLY A 258 -27.06 9.33 -26.99
CA GLY A 258 -27.81 8.20 -26.41
C GLY A 258 -28.03 7.03 -27.37
N SER A 259 -28.03 7.27 -28.68
CA SER A 259 -28.19 6.20 -29.68
C SER A 259 -26.94 5.35 -29.84
N TYR A 260 -25.75 5.79 -29.41
CA TYR A 260 -24.49 5.08 -29.63
C TYR A 260 -23.85 4.57 -28.32
N GLN A 261 -24.64 4.53 -27.25
CA GLN A 261 -24.32 3.93 -25.96
C GLN A 261 -24.71 2.44 -25.92
N PRO A 262 -24.14 1.65 -25.02
CA PRO A 262 -22.91 1.90 -24.25
C PRO A 262 -21.66 1.51 -25.06
N ALA A 263 -20.48 1.73 -24.50
CA ALA A 263 -19.30 0.94 -24.83
C ALA A 263 -19.38 -0.44 -24.14
N TRP A 264 -18.82 -1.47 -24.76
CA TRP A 264 -18.90 -2.85 -24.30
C TRP A 264 -17.54 -3.42 -23.97
N VAL A 265 -17.42 -4.10 -22.81
CA VAL A 265 -16.26 -4.93 -22.46
C VAL A 265 -16.74 -6.31 -22.06
N PHE A 266 -16.17 -7.35 -22.67
CA PHE A 266 -16.60 -8.73 -22.48
C PHE A 266 -15.55 -9.57 -21.75
N THR A 267 -15.83 -10.00 -20.53
CA THR A 267 -14.85 -10.74 -19.71
C THR A 267 -14.60 -12.16 -20.20
N GLN A 268 -15.48 -12.74 -21.04
CA GLN A 268 -15.14 -13.97 -21.79
C GLN A 268 -14.00 -13.73 -22.81
N GLY A 269 -13.87 -12.52 -23.34
CA GLY A 269 -12.83 -12.13 -24.30
C GLY A 269 -11.56 -11.59 -23.64
N VAL A 270 -11.67 -10.88 -22.52
CA VAL A 270 -10.52 -10.25 -21.85
C VAL A 270 -10.08 -10.95 -20.56
N GLY A 271 -10.87 -11.89 -20.05
CA GLY A 271 -10.70 -12.52 -18.74
C GLY A 271 -11.38 -11.76 -17.61
N THR A 272 -11.40 -12.37 -16.41
CA THR A 272 -12.07 -11.82 -15.22
C THR A 272 -11.16 -11.01 -14.30
N GLY A 273 -9.87 -10.85 -14.64
CA GLY A 273 -8.89 -10.14 -13.84
C GLY A 273 -8.90 -8.62 -14.04
N ALA A 274 -8.60 -7.88 -12.97
CA ALA A 274 -8.72 -6.42 -12.94
C ALA A 274 -7.88 -5.68 -14.00
N LYS A 275 -6.61 -6.08 -14.22
CA LYS A 275 -5.74 -5.45 -15.22
C LYS A 275 -6.39 -5.48 -16.61
N ASN A 276 -6.71 -6.67 -17.13
CA ASN A 276 -7.25 -6.81 -18.48
C ASN A 276 -8.61 -6.11 -18.66
N ILE A 277 -9.47 -6.17 -17.65
CA ILE A 277 -10.76 -5.46 -17.70
C ILE A 277 -10.50 -3.95 -17.75
N ALA A 278 -9.61 -3.41 -16.90
CA ALA A 278 -9.29 -1.98 -16.90
C ALA A 278 -8.66 -1.52 -18.22
N GLU A 279 -7.71 -2.27 -18.78
CA GLU A 279 -7.11 -1.95 -20.08
C GLU A 279 -8.18 -1.86 -21.18
N ALA A 280 -9.08 -2.85 -21.24
CA ALA A 280 -10.17 -2.86 -22.20
C ALA A 280 -11.14 -1.70 -21.97
N VAL A 281 -11.54 -1.43 -20.73
CA VAL A 281 -12.42 -0.30 -20.39
C VAL A 281 -11.79 1.02 -20.84
N SER A 282 -10.53 1.27 -20.49
CA SER A 282 -9.85 2.51 -20.86
C SER A 282 -9.70 2.67 -22.37
N HIS A 283 -9.42 1.57 -23.09
CA HIS A 283 -9.34 1.53 -24.56
C HIS A 283 -10.69 1.86 -25.22
N GLU A 284 -11.78 1.23 -24.78
CA GLU A 284 -13.13 1.45 -25.35
C GLU A 284 -13.64 2.87 -25.08
N VAL A 285 -13.35 3.41 -23.90
CA VAL A 285 -13.64 4.82 -23.60
C VAL A 285 -12.83 5.75 -24.50
N GLY A 286 -11.57 5.40 -24.80
CA GLY A 286 -10.72 6.12 -25.74
C GLY A 286 -11.38 6.26 -27.11
N HIS A 287 -12.02 5.21 -27.63
CA HIS A 287 -12.81 5.28 -28.86
C HIS A 287 -13.98 6.24 -28.77
N ASN A 288 -14.77 6.20 -27.68
CA ASN A 288 -15.85 7.17 -27.46
C ASN A 288 -15.33 8.62 -27.47
N LEU A 289 -14.10 8.84 -27.00
CA LEU A 289 -13.39 10.12 -26.99
C LEU A 289 -12.59 10.43 -28.27
N GLY A 290 -12.80 9.66 -29.34
CA GLY A 290 -12.28 9.97 -30.68
C GLY A 290 -10.90 9.38 -31.01
N LEU A 291 -10.37 8.50 -30.16
CA LEU A 291 -9.08 7.83 -30.39
C LEU A 291 -9.23 6.63 -31.34
N SER A 292 -8.22 6.41 -32.18
CA SER A 292 -8.04 5.20 -33.00
C SER A 292 -6.88 4.37 -32.46
N HIS A 293 -6.72 3.14 -32.94
CA HIS A 293 -5.68 2.27 -32.41
C HIS A 293 -4.28 2.80 -32.65
N ASP A 294 -3.45 2.63 -31.63
CA ASP A 294 -2.01 2.80 -31.69
C ASP A 294 -1.39 1.50 -32.20
N GLY A 295 -1.23 1.43 -33.53
CA GLY A 295 -0.69 0.29 -34.26
C GLY A 295 0.68 0.50 -34.86
N THR A 296 1.07 -0.42 -35.72
CA THR A 296 2.22 -0.32 -36.62
C THR A 296 1.79 -0.41 -38.08
N GLY A 297 2.73 -0.32 -39.02
CA GLY A 297 2.43 -0.49 -40.44
C GLY A 297 1.85 -1.87 -40.83
N THR A 298 1.94 -2.88 -39.96
CA THR A 298 1.46 -4.25 -40.23
C THR A 298 0.35 -4.71 -39.31
N ASP A 299 0.20 -4.10 -38.13
CA ASP A 299 -0.73 -4.52 -37.09
C ASP A 299 -1.52 -3.33 -36.57
N ALA A 300 -2.83 -3.52 -36.33
CA ALA A 300 -3.68 -2.47 -35.77
C ALA A 300 -3.24 -2.08 -34.34
N TYR A 301 -2.59 -2.98 -33.61
CA TYR A 301 -2.15 -2.76 -32.24
C TYR A 301 -0.62 -2.86 -32.10
N TYR A 302 -0.05 -1.91 -31.38
CA TYR A 302 1.30 -1.95 -30.91
C TYR A 302 1.36 -2.60 -29.53
N TRP A 303 2.18 -3.65 -29.41
CA TRP A 303 2.30 -4.49 -28.22
C TRP A 303 3.16 -3.89 -27.09
N GLY A 304 3.65 -2.67 -27.29
CA GLY A 304 4.58 -2.02 -26.39
C GLY A 304 6.02 -2.53 -26.52
N GLN A 305 6.86 -2.00 -25.65
CA GLN A 305 8.29 -2.29 -25.55
C GLN A 305 8.76 -2.09 -24.12
N GLY A 306 9.82 -2.79 -23.72
CA GLY A 306 10.36 -2.66 -22.37
C GLY A 306 9.31 -3.00 -21.31
N HIS A 307 8.81 -1.97 -20.62
CA HIS A 307 7.80 -2.07 -19.57
C HIS A 307 6.52 -1.27 -19.89
N TRP A 308 6.46 -0.66 -21.07
CA TRP A 308 5.46 0.32 -21.47
C TRP A 308 4.69 -0.11 -22.73
N ALA A 309 3.40 0.23 -22.79
CA ALA A 309 2.56 0.18 -23.99
C ALA A 309 1.56 1.35 -24.03
N PRO A 310 1.12 1.76 -25.22
CA PRO A 310 0.03 2.72 -25.33
C PRO A 310 -1.32 2.07 -24.97
N ILE A 311 -2.20 2.82 -24.29
CA ILE A 311 -3.57 2.37 -23.93
C ILE A 311 -4.36 1.99 -25.19
N MET A 312 -4.26 2.77 -26.28
CA MET A 312 -4.92 2.46 -27.54
C MET A 312 -4.22 1.36 -28.36
N GLY A 313 -3.19 0.71 -27.81
CA GLY A 313 -2.49 -0.44 -28.38
C GLY A 313 -2.87 -1.75 -27.69
N ALA A 314 -1.89 -2.59 -27.38
CA ALA A 314 -2.09 -3.87 -26.69
C ALA A 314 -1.29 -3.94 -25.37
N GLY A 315 -1.79 -3.25 -24.36
CA GLY A 315 -1.13 -3.06 -23.05
C GLY A 315 -1.13 -4.26 -22.08
N TYR A 316 -1.85 -5.34 -22.39
CA TYR A 316 -2.11 -6.46 -21.47
C TYR A 316 -0.87 -7.10 -20.81
N ASN A 317 0.28 -7.06 -21.48
CA ASN A 317 1.53 -7.65 -20.98
C ASN A 317 2.50 -6.62 -20.40
N GLN A 318 2.16 -5.33 -20.38
CA GLN A 318 3.00 -4.25 -19.88
C GLN A 318 2.47 -3.71 -18.55
N PRO A 319 3.33 -3.57 -17.53
CA PRO A 319 2.90 -3.06 -16.23
C PRO A 319 2.60 -1.56 -16.26
N LEU A 320 3.20 -0.81 -17.19
CA LEU A 320 2.92 0.61 -17.44
C LEU A 320 2.16 0.76 -18.76
N THR A 321 0.98 1.37 -18.71
CA THR A 321 0.13 1.60 -19.87
C THR A 321 -0.36 3.04 -19.84
N GLN A 322 -0.11 3.81 -20.89
CA GLN A 322 -0.39 5.25 -20.90
C GLN A 322 -0.94 5.70 -22.25
N PHE A 323 -1.59 6.87 -22.29
CA PHE A 323 -1.89 7.54 -23.56
C PHE A 323 -0.61 8.01 -24.27
N SER A 324 -0.69 8.16 -25.59
CA SER A 324 0.47 8.28 -26.48
C SER A 324 0.30 9.40 -27.53
N THR A 325 1.40 9.74 -28.19
CA THR A 325 1.45 10.58 -29.41
C THR A 325 1.84 9.81 -30.66
N GLY A 326 1.97 8.48 -30.55
CA GLY A 326 2.67 7.64 -31.51
C GLY A 326 4.20 7.68 -31.34
N ASP A 327 4.69 7.94 -30.12
CA ASP A 327 6.12 8.08 -29.80
C ASP A 327 6.82 6.70 -29.69
N TYR A 328 6.57 5.81 -30.64
CA TYR A 328 7.19 4.49 -30.71
C TYR A 328 7.53 4.11 -32.16
N ALA A 329 8.44 3.15 -32.30
CA ALA A 329 8.97 2.79 -33.61
C ALA A 329 7.88 2.23 -34.54
N GLY A 330 7.72 2.88 -35.71
CA GLY A 330 6.81 2.41 -36.76
C GLY A 330 5.33 2.69 -36.50
N ALA A 331 5.01 3.63 -35.60
CA ALA A 331 3.64 4.03 -35.30
C ALA A 331 2.82 4.34 -36.56
N SER A 332 1.69 3.64 -36.72
CA SER A 332 0.71 3.92 -37.78
C SER A 332 -0.26 5.03 -37.40
N ASN A 333 -0.43 5.27 -36.10
CA ASN A 333 -1.17 6.38 -35.54
C ASN A 333 -0.25 7.40 -34.85
N THR A 334 -0.61 8.67 -34.99
CA THR A 334 0.12 9.83 -34.44
C THR A 334 -0.90 10.85 -33.93
N GLN A 335 -1.95 10.35 -33.29
CA GLN A 335 -2.89 11.20 -32.55
C GLN A 335 -2.18 11.67 -31.28
N ASP A 336 -2.36 12.94 -30.93
CA ASP A 336 -2.09 13.41 -29.57
C ASP A 336 -3.32 13.06 -28.75
N ASP A 337 -3.28 11.92 -28.08
CA ASP A 337 -4.43 11.33 -27.40
C ASP A 337 -5.09 12.30 -26.41
N TYR A 338 -4.30 12.97 -25.56
CA TYR A 338 -4.83 13.93 -24.59
C TYR A 338 -5.49 15.13 -25.29
N ALA A 339 -4.88 15.66 -26.36
CA ALA A 339 -5.48 16.75 -27.13
C ALA A 339 -6.77 16.31 -27.82
N VAL A 340 -6.81 15.10 -28.40
CA VAL A 340 -7.99 14.57 -29.08
C VAL A 340 -9.14 14.39 -28.08
N MET A 341 -8.90 13.71 -26.96
CA MET A 341 -9.91 13.54 -25.90
C MET A 341 -10.41 14.89 -25.36
N GLY A 342 -9.51 15.88 -25.21
CA GLY A 342 -9.85 17.26 -24.83
C GLY A 342 -10.85 17.93 -25.78
N THR A 343 -10.75 17.65 -27.07
CA THR A 343 -11.69 18.16 -28.08
C THR A 343 -13.00 17.36 -28.17
N HIS A 344 -13.08 16.19 -27.53
CA HIS A 344 -14.25 15.30 -27.49
C HIS A 344 -14.87 15.24 -26.10
N GLY A 345 -14.84 16.35 -25.35
CA GLY A 345 -15.60 16.53 -24.12
C GLY A 345 -14.89 16.14 -22.83
N ALA A 346 -13.73 15.49 -22.87
CA ALA A 346 -12.89 15.19 -21.69
C ALA A 346 -11.73 16.20 -21.62
N ALA A 347 -12.02 17.43 -21.20
CA ALA A 347 -11.01 18.47 -21.08
C ALA A 347 -9.91 18.09 -20.08
N GLN A 348 -8.68 18.53 -20.29
CA GLN A 348 -7.61 18.35 -19.30
C GLN A 348 -7.92 19.15 -18.03
N VAL A 349 -7.55 18.60 -16.88
CA VAL A 349 -7.68 19.30 -15.59
C VAL A 349 -6.72 20.48 -15.51
N ALA A 350 -7.05 21.46 -14.67
CA ALA A 350 -6.14 22.53 -14.32
C ALA A 350 -5.03 22.01 -13.39
N ASP A 351 -3.84 22.60 -13.54
CA ASP A 351 -2.70 22.47 -12.62
C ASP A 351 -3.14 22.76 -11.17
N ASP A 352 -2.77 21.86 -10.26
CA ASP A 352 -3.21 21.86 -8.87
C ASP A 352 -2.21 22.50 -7.90
N TYR A 353 -0.94 22.59 -8.28
CA TYR A 353 0.06 23.38 -7.56
C TYR A 353 0.67 24.44 -8.47
N GLY A 354 1.96 24.73 -8.33
CA GLY A 354 2.56 25.82 -9.08
C GLY A 354 4.00 25.53 -9.41
N ASP A 355 4.36 25.87 -10.65
CA ASP A 355 5.61 25.50 -11.33
C ASP A 355 6.91 26.11 -10.83
N THR A 356 6.85 26.94 -9.78
CA THR A 356 8.01 27.74 -9.37
C THR A 356 8.21 27.77 -7.86
N ASN A 357 9.46 28.03 -7.46
CA ASN A 357 9.80 28.30 -6.06
C ASN A 357 8.99 29.47 -5.46
N ALA A 358 8.49 30.41 -6.28
CA ALA A 358 7.69 31.54 -5.81
C ALA A 358 6.23 31.16 -5.52
N THR A 359 5.72 30.12 -6.18
CA THR A 359 4.35 29.59 -6.05
C THR A 359 4.30 28.31 -5.21
N ALA A 360 5.43 27.90 -4.65
CA ALA A 360 5.59 26.61 -4.01
C ALA A 360 4.64 26.41 -2.82
N ALA A 361 4.00 25.24 -2.74
CA ALA A 361 3.12 24.88 -1.64
C ALA A 361 3.91 24.37 -0.42
N ALA A 362 3.55 24.84 0.77
CA ALA A 362 4.27 24.48 2.00
C ALA A 362 4.01 23.03 2.46
N LEU A 363 5.07 22.26 2.73
CA LEU A 363 5.00 20.94 3.33
C LEU A 363 5.13 21.01 4.85
N THR A 364 4.35 20.16 5.53
CA THR A 364 4.36 20.04 6.99
C THR A 364 4.65 18.60 7.39
N ILE A 365 5.53 18.43 8.38
CA ILE A 365 5.85 17.11 8.93
C ILE A 365 4.59 16.39 9.39
N GLY A 366 4.48 15.10 9.03
CA GLY A 366 3.37 14.24 9.43
C GLY A 366 2.07 14.46 8.65
N GLN A 367 2.05 15.41 7.70
CA GLN A 367 0.93 15.61 6.80
C GLN A 367 1.28 15.12 5.40
N ALA A 368 0.45 14.23 4.87
CA ALA A 368 0.49 13.85 3.46
C ALA A 368 -0.19 14.95 2.62
N ARG A 369 0.34 15.20 1.42
CA ARG A 369 -0.37 15.95 0.37
C ARG A 369 -0.51 15.08 -0.87
N SER A 370 -1.63 15.22 -1.56
CA SER A 370 -1.84 14.62 -2.88
C SER A 370 -1.63 15.70 -3.95
N GLY A 371 -1.11 15.30 -5.10
CA GLY A 371 -0.99 16.14 -6.28
C GLY A 371 -1.18 15.35 -7.56
N LEU A 372 -1.20 16.05 -8.69
CA LEU A 372 -1.49 15.47 -10.00
C LEU A 372 -0.65 16.16 -11.07
N VAL A 373 0.30 15.41 -11.65
CA VAL A 373 0.97 15.86 -12.87
C VAL A 373 0.00 15.69 -14.03
N SER A 374 -0.65 16.79 -14.41
CA SER A 374 -1.73 16.82 -15.41
C SER A 374 -1.22 16.95 -16.85
N SER A 375 0.01 17.44 -17.04
CA SER A 375 0.58 17.76 -18.34
C SER A 375 2.08 17.49 -18.40
N ARG A 376 2.63 17.42 -19.61
CA ARG A 376 4.09 17.30 -19.81
C ARG A 376 4.89 18.48 -19.24
N SER A 377 4.29 19.66 -19.18
CA SER A 377 4.94 20.88 -18.65
C SER A 377 4.59 21.17 -17.19
N ASP A 378 3.79 20.32 -16.57
CA ASP A 378 3.31 20.48 -15.21
C ASP A 378 4.42 20.10 -14.22
N VAL A 379 4.79 21.03 -13.35
CA VAL A 379 5.83 20.83 -12.34
C VAL A 379 5.30 21.27 -10.98
N ASP A 380 4.98 20.32 -10.13
CA ASP A 380 4.51 20.67 -8.79
C ASP A 380 5.67 21.02 -7.87
N VAL A 381 5.78 22.30 -7.50
CA VAL A 381 6.81 22.77 -6.57
C VAL A 381 6.26 22.89 -5.16
N PHE A 382 6.96 22.27 -4.23
CA PHE A 382 6.70 22.36 -2.80
C PHE A 382 7.89 22.97 -2.06
N SER A 383 7.62 23.60 -0.92
CA SER A 383 8.65 24.16 -0.04
C SER A 383 8.60 23.56 1.35
N TYR A 384 9.75 23.26 1.92
CA TYR A 384 9.89 22.89 3.33
C TYR A 384 10.91 23.82 4.02
N SER A 385 10.52 24.35 5.18
CA SER A 385 11.37 25.11 6.08
C SER A 385 11.34 24.46 7.45
N GLY A 386 12.49 24.23 8.05
CA GLY A 386 12.56 23.63 9.36
C GLY A 386 13.96 23.16 9.74
N ASP A 387 14.23 23.23 11.03
CA ASP A 387 15.52 22.88 11.61
C ASP A 387 15.67 21.36 11.79
N ALA A 388 14.57 20.61 11.66
CA ALA A 388 14.57 19.17 11.75
C ALA A 388 14.95 18.53 10.39
N PRO A 389 15.84 17.53 10.39
CA PRO A 389 16.06 16.71 9.22
C PRO A 389 14.79 15.94 8.90
N VAL A 390 14.51 15.72 7.62
CA VAL A 390 13.26 15.11 7.15
C VAL A 390 13.54 14.10 6.05
N SER A 391 12.71 13.06 5.99
CA SER A 391 12.59 12.21 4.81
C SER A 391 11.33 12.56 4.04
N PHE A 392 11.46 12.63 2.72
CA PHE A 392 10.35 12.76 1.79
C PHE A 392 10.16 11.43 1.08
N ALA A 393 8.92 10.98 0.98
CA ALA A 393 8.53 9.89 0.08
C ALA A 393 7.41 10.39 -0.83
N ILE A 394 7.68 10.42 -2.13
CA ILE A 394 6.76 10.82 -3.19
C ILE A 394 6.43 9.54 -3.95
N LYS A 395 5.16 9.15 -3.89
CA LYS A 395 4.68 7.89 -4.47
C LYS A 395 3.57 8.19 -5.48
N PRO A 396 3.64 7.64 -6.71
CA PRO A 396 2.51 7.70 -7.63
C PRO A 396 1.36 6.82 -7.10
N ALA A 397 0.27 6.71 -7.87
CA ALA A 397 -0.85 5.83 -7.55
C ALA A 397 -0.39 4.41 -7.18
N SER A 398 -1.07 3.78 -6.21
CA SER A 398 -0.62 2.49 -5.66
C SER A 398 -0.98 1.28 -6.54
N VAL A 399 -1.85 1.46 -7.53
CA VAL A 399 -2.33 0.41 -8.45
C VAL A 399 -2.25 0.98 -9.86
N SER A 400 -1.50 0.32 -10.75
CA SER A 400 -1.15 0.80 -12.11
C SER A 400 -0.89 2.30 -12.20
N PRO A 401 0.13 2.81 -11.49
CA PRO A 401 0.54 4.20 -11.65
C PRO A 401 0.91 4.50 -13.10
N ASN A 402 0.38 5.61 -13.61
CA ASN A 402 0.77 6.14 -14.92
C ASN A 402 1.89 7.17 -14.80
N LEU A 403 2.07 7.78 -13.63
CA LEU A 403 3.15 8.73 -13.44
C LEU A 403 4.49 8.03 -13.14
N ASP A 404 5.43 8.10 -14.09
CA ASP A 404 6.86 7.93 -13.80
C ASP A 404 7.48 9.29 -13.44
N LEU A 405 7.76 9.48 -12.14
CA LEU A 405 8.18 10.77 -11.61
C LEU A 405 9.68 10.92 -11.44
N THR A 406 10.16 12.13 -11.75
CA THR A 406 11.43 12.66 -11.28
C THR A 406 11.18 13.68 -10.18
N VAL A 407 12.02 13.67 -9.15
CA VAL A 407 12.03 14.72 -8.12
C VAL A 407 13.31 15.53 -8.16
N LYS A 408 13.20 16.84 -8.31
CA LYS A 408 14.32 17.79 -8.20
C LYS A 408 14.24 18.51 -6.86
N VAL A 409 15.30 18.37 -6.07
CA VAL A 409 15.40 18.98 -4.74
C VAL A 409 16.43 20.09 -4.78
N THR A 410 15.98 21.32 -4.55
CA THR A 410 16.85 22.50 -4.51
C THR A 410 17.02 22.97 -3.08
N SER A 411 18.26 22.95 -2.58
CA SER A 411 18.64 23.46 -1.25
C SER A 411 19.98 24.19 -1.32
N GLY A 412 20.08 25.35 -0.66
CA GLY A 412 21.32 26.15 -0.67
C GLY A 412 21.82 26.54 -2.06
N GLY A 413 20.92 26.66 -3.04
CA GLY A 413 21.26 26.94 -4.45
C GLY A 413 21.80 25.74 -5.24
N THR A 414 21.83 24.53 -4.67
CA THR A 414 22.20 23.29 -5.34
C THR A 414 20.95 22.46 -5.61
N THR A 415 20.81 21.94 -6.84
CA THR A 415 19.71 21.04 -7.22
C THR A 415 20.21 19.61 -7.36
N THR A 416 19.56 18.68 -6.68
CA THR A 416 19.79 17.22 -6.78
C THR A 416 18.57 16.55 -7.40
N THR A 417 18.79 15.64 -8.35
CA THR A 417 17.71 14.90 -9.01
C THR A 417 17.60 13.48 -8.48
N TYR A 418 16.38 13.04 -8.19
CA TYR A 418 16.02 11.69 -7.77
C TYR A 418 15.06 11.08 -8.80
N ALA A 419 15.55 10.10 -9.55
CA ALA A 419 14.81 9.34 -10.55
C ALA A 419 15.28 7.87 -10.46
N PRO A 420 14.67 7.04 -9.59
CA PRO A 420 15.04 5.64 -9.47
C PRO A 420 14.75 4.89 -10.79
N ALA A 421 15.59 3.92 -11.12
CA ALA A 421 15.39 3.11 -12.33
C ALA A 421 14.14 2.24 -12.20
N ASN A 422 13.40 2.08 -13.29
CA ASN A 422 12.23 1.22 -13.27
C ASN A 422 12.65 -0.25 -13.24
N VAL A 423 11.97 -1.03 -12.39
CA VAL A 423 12.22 -2.46 -12.22
C VAL A 423 10.90 -3.19 -12.33
N ARG A 424 10.74 -3.91 -13.44
CA ARG A 424 9.60 -4.80 -13.68
C ARG A 424 9.61 -5.97 -12.70
N GLY A 425 8.50 -6.13 -11.98
CA GLY A 425 8.20 -7.33 -11.22
C GLY A 425 7.54 -8.38 -12.11
N ASP A 426 6.37 -8.05 -12.64
CA ASP A 426 5.57 -8.90 -13.53
C ASP A 426 4.83 -8.05 -14.59
N ASN A 427 3.73 -8.54 -15.15
CA ASN A 427 2.92 -7.80 -16.15
C ASN A 427 2.03 -6.72 -15.54
N ASP A 428 1.96 -6.62 -14.22
CA ASP A 428 1.08 -5.71 -13.48
C ASP A 428 1.84 -4.78 -12.52
N VAL A 429 3.03 -5.20 -12.07
CA VAL A 429 3.83 -4.48 -11.08
C VAL A 429 5.11 -3.89 -11.70
N LEU A 430 5.19 -2.56 -11.68
CA LEU A 430 6.40 -1.79 -11.94
C LEU A 430 6.80 -1.01 -10.68
N SER A 431 8.05 -1.17 -10.25
CA SER A 431 8.63 -0.38 -9.15
C SER A 431 9.66 0.60 -9.70
N GLY A 432 10.01 1.64 -8.95
CA GLY A 432 10.96 2.69 -9.40
C GLY A 432 10.29 4.02 -9.76
N LEU A 433 8.99 3.99 -10.06
CA LEU A 433 8.17 5.15 -10.47
C LEU A 433 7.96 6.24 -9.39
N GLY A 434 8.61 6.14 -8.23
CA GLY A 434 8.47 7.07 -7.13
C GLY A 434 9.80 7.29 -6.42
N ALA A 435 9.95 8.40 -5.71
CA ALA A 435 11.21 8.81 -5.12
C ALA A 435 11.15 8.86 -3.59
N THR A 436 12.26 8.48 -2.93
CA THR A 436 12.45 8.68 -1.50
C THR A 436 13.84 9.25 -1.25
N PHE A 437 13.92 10.30 -0.45
CA PHE A 437 15.18 10.96 -0.13
C PHE A 437 15.12 11.65 1.24
N THR A 438 16.28 12.06 1.74
CA THR A 438 16.40 12.78 3.01
C THR A 438 17.03 14.14 2.78
N VAL A 439 16.54 15.12 3.53
CA VAL A 439 17.10 16.46 3.60
C VAL A 439 17.64 16.67 5.01
N PRO A 440 18.93 17.03 5.16
CA PRO A 440 19.54 17.29 6.46
C PRO A 440 18.87 18.43 7.24
N ALA A 441 19.24 18.54 8.52
CA ALA A 441 18.88 19.67 9.38
C ALA A 441 19.46 21.00 8.84
N ASP A 442 18.94 22.13 9.32
CA ASP A 442 19.43 23.51 9.05
C ASP A 442 18.87 24.17 7.77
N ASN A 443 17.55 24.06 7.53
CA ASN A 443 16.86 24.80 6.46
C ASN A 443 16.22 26.07 7.03
N ASP A 444 17.00 27.15 7.08
CA ASP A 444 16.54 28.49 7.47
C ASP A 444 15.25 28.86 6.71
N PRO A 445 14.19 29.39 7.37
CA PRO A 445 13.02 29.95 6.70
C PRO A 445 13.34 30.95 5.58
N ALA A 446 14.49 31.63 5.64
CA ALA A 446 14.97 32.52 4.58
C ALA A 446 15.55 31.78 3.35
N THR A 447 15.89 30.50 3.47
CA THR A 447 16.37 29.63 2.39
C THR A 447 15.71 28.24 2.47
N PRO A 448 14.41 28.14 2.15
CA PRO A 448 13.69 26.86 2.18
C PRO A 448 14.27 25.85 1.19
N VAL A 449 13.97 24.58 1.45
CA VAL A 449 14.18 23.50 0.48
C VAL A 449 13.00 23.47 -0.45
N TYR A 450 13.26 23.43 -1.75
CA TYR A 450 12.24 23.25 -2.77
C TYR A 450 12.28 21.82 -3.31
N VAL A 451 11.11 21.19 -3.42
CA VAL A 451 10.90 19.85 -3.96
C VAL A 451 9.99 20.00 -5.16
N ALA A 452 10.52 19.80 -6.37
CA ALA A 452 9.75 19.84 -7.62
C ALA A 452 9.50 18.41 -8.10
N VAL A 453 8.23 18.08 -8.35
CA VAL A 453 7.77 16.78 -8.88
C VAL A 453 7.34 16.97 -10.32
N GLU A 454 7.85 16.14 -11.23
CA GLU A 454 7.54 16.20 -12.67
C GLU A 454 7.47 14.79 -13.26
N GLY A 455 6.70 14.61 -14.35
CA GLY A 455 6.70 13.38 -15.14
C GLY A 455 7.86 13.35 -16.13
N THR A 456 8.57 12.22 -16.26
CA THR A 456 9.81 12.16 -17.08
C THR A 456 9.90 11.01 -18.10
N GLY A 457 9.23 9.87 -17.85
CA GLY A 457 9.51 8.62 -18.57
C GLY A 457 10.96 8.12 -18.43
N GLU A 458 11.27 6.96 -19.01
CA GLU A 458 12.59 6.34 -18.97
C GLU A 458 13.09 5.91 -20.36
N GLY A 459 14.39 6.10 -20.64
CA GLY A 459 15.05 5.51 -21.81
C GLY A 459 14.72 6.18 -23.16
N ASP A 460 14.86 5.41 -24.26
CA ASP A 460 14.57 5.86 -25.62
C ASP A 460 13.22 5.27 -26.09
N PRO A 461 12.19 6.11 -26.33
CA PRO A 461 10.86 5.69 -26.78
C PRO A 461 10.83 4.98 -28.14
N LEU A 462 11.91 4.98 -28.92
CA LEU A 462 11.95 4.23 -30.19
C LEU A 462 12.50 2.81 -30.03
N THR A 463 12.91 2.40 -28.83
CA THR A 463 13.54 1.09 -28.63
C THR A 463 13.06 0.37 -27.37
N THR A 464 13.44 0.84 -26.18
CA THR A 464 13.21 0.13 -24.92
C THR A 464 12.54 0.97 -23.84
N GLY A 465 12.32 2.25 -24.11
CA GLY A 465 11.82 3.21 -23.15
C GLY A 465 10.43 3.76 -23.46
N GLU A 466 10.08 4.82 -22.76
CA GLU A 466 8.83 5.55 -22.84
C GLU A 466 9.08 7.05 -22.74
N SER A 467 8.16 7.84 -23.29
CA SER A 467 8.27 9.30 -23.27
C SER A 467 7.66 9.90 -22.02
N ASP A 468 8.08 11.12 -21.68
CA ASP A 468 7.45 11.96 -20.65
C ASP A 468 6.02 12.40 -21.02
N TYR A 469 5.55 12.16 -22.25
CA TYR A 469 4.21 12.56 -22.68
C TYR A 469 3.11 11.84 -21.89
N GLY A 470 3.26 10.52 -21.73
CA GLY A 470 2.31 9.64 -21.05
C GLY A 470 2.45 9.62 -19.53
N SER A 471 3.60 10.08 -19.01
CA SER A 471 3.91 10.12 -17.57
C SER A 471 3.15 11.23 -16.84
N ARG A 472 1.84 11.02 -16.71
CA ARG A 472 0.86 11.89 -16.06
C ARG A 472 0.04 11.04 -15.10
N GLY A 473 -0.27 11.57 -13.93
CA GLY A 473 -0.98 10.77 -12.93
C GLY A 473 -0.89 11.33 -11.52
N ALA A 474 -1.66 10.73 -10.62
CA ALA A 474 -1.74 11.17 -9.25
C ALA A 474 -0.52 10.71 -8.45
N TYR A 475 -0.11 11.52 -7.48
CA TYR A 475 0.91 11.14 -6.50
C TYR A 475 0.58 11.66 -5.10
N THR A 476 1.28 11.11 -4.12
CA THR A 476 1.24 11.57 -2.73
C THR A 476 2.65 11.85 -2.24
N ILE A 477 2.85 13.02 -1.65
CA ILE A 477 4.06 13.39 -0.91
C ILE A 477 3.83 13.25 0.59
N THR A 478 4.71 12.50 1.25
CA THR A 478 4.75 12.37 2.71
C THR A 478 6.05 12.92 3.25
N THR A 479 5.96 13.85 4.20
CA THR A 479 7.11 14.45 4.88
C THR A 479 7.20 13.89 6.29
N ASN A 480 8.22 13.11 6.58
CA ASN A 480 8.42 12.49 7.88
C ASN A 480 9.62 13.12 8.57
N GLN A 481 9.48 13.44 9.86
CA GLN A 481 10.62 13.89 10.65
C GLN A 481 11.65 12.76 10.69
N GLN A 482 12.85 13.05 10.20
CA GLN A 482 13.97 12.15 10.41
C GLN A 482 14.46 12.36 11.84
N LYS A 483 14.43 11.32 12.66
CA LYS A 483 15.14 11.37 13.95
C LYS A 483 16.65 11.18 13.66
N VAL A 484 17.40 12.27 13.59
CA VAL A 484 18.87 12.27 13.46
C VAL A 484 19.47 12.33 14.86
N GLY A 485 20.49 11.52 15.12
CA GLY A 485 21.11 11.35 16.44
C GLY A 485 20.69 10.07 17.16
N VAL A 486 19.69 9.34 16.64
CA VAL A 486 19.13 8.19 17.35
C VAL A 486 20.13 7.07 17.55
N SER A 487 20.58 6.93 18.79
CA SER A 487 21.39 5.81 19.23
C SER A 487 20.49 4.81 19.94
N ALA A 488 20.43 3.59 19.41
CA ALA A 488 19.79 2.47 20.06
C ALA A 488 20.84 1.69 20.85
N PHE A 489 20.56 1.44 22.13
CA PHE A 489 21.38 0.62 22.98
C PHE A 489 20.62 -0.64 23.36
N GLY A 490 21.27 -1.79 23.27
CA GLY A 490 20.76 -3.08 23.73
C GLY A 490 21.60 -3.64 24.87
N TRP A 491 20.99 -4.32 25.84
CA TRP A 491 21.72 -5.11 26.83
C TRP A 491 20.88 -6.30 27.33
N GLY A 492 21.51 -7.16 28.13
CA GLY A 492 20.93 -8.41 28.58
C GLY A 492 21.37 -9.61 27.75
N ALA A 493 20.53 -10.63 27.64
CA ALA A 493 20.85 -11.86 26.92
C ALA A 493 21.05 -11.61 25.42
N ASN A 494 22.06 -12.28 24.84
CA ASN A 494 22.30 -12.28 23.39
C ASN A 494 22.55 -13.70 22.86
N ASN A 495 22.04 -14.72 23.54
CA ASN A 495 22.32 -16.13 23.23
C ASN A 495 21.78 -16.56 21.85
N VAL A 496 20.77 -15.84 21.35
CA VAL A 496 20.15 -16.05 20.03
C VAL A 496 20.29 -14.83 19.13
N ARG A 497 21.28 -13.96 19.41
CA ARG A 497 21.61 -12.75 18.65
C ARG A 497 20.48 -11.70 18.64
N GLN A 498 19.63 -11.71 19.66
CA GLN A 498 18.47 -10.82 19.76
C GLN A 498 18.84 -9.34 19.96
N LEU A 499 20.07 -9.02 20.40
CA LEU A 499 20.49 -7.63 20.58
C LEU A 499 20.85 -6.91 19.28
N GLY A 500 21.15 -7.66 18.20
CA GLY A 500 21.50 -7.05 16.90
C GLY A 500 22.78 -6.21 16.94
N ASP A 501 23.71 -6.52 17.84
CA ASP A 501 24.98 -5.82 18.02
C ASP A 501 26.10 -6.31 17.07
N GLY A 502 25.75 -7.09 16.05
CA GLY A 502 26.68 -7.63 15.06
C GLY A 502 27.62 -8.72 15.58
N VAL A 503 27.47 -9.16 16.83
CA VAL A 503 28.28 -10.21 17.44
C VAL A 503 27.60 -11.57 17.28
N ASP A 504 28.27 -12.51 16.62
CA ASP A 504 27.72 -13.85 16.34
C ASP A 504 27.96 -14.89 17.47
N THR A 505 28.67 -14.50 18.52
CA THR A 505 28.92 -15.37 19.69
C THR A 505 27.89 -15.13 20.79
N ALA A 506 27.27 -16.22 21.26
CA ALA A 506 26.34 -16.21 22.38
C ALA A 506 27.03 -15.63 23.63
N SER A 507 26.64 -14.42 24.02
CA SER A 507 27.27 -13.70 25.12
C SER A 507 26.37 -12.59 25.65
N THR A 508 26.09 -12.60 26.95
CA THR A 508 25.29 -11.58 27.63
C THR A 508 26.01 -10.23 27.64
N ARG A 509 25.27 -9.12 27.51
CA ARG A 509 25.76 -7.76 27.67
C ARG A 509 25.35 -7.23 29.03
N THR A 510 26.32 -6.96 29.88
CA THR A 510 26.09 -6.56 31.29
C THR A 510 25.82 -5.06 31.47
N LYS A 511 25.96 -4.30 30.38
CA LYS A 511 25.76 -2.86 30.26
C LYS A 511 25.22 -2.51 28.86
N PRO A 512 24.60 -1.34 28.68
CA PRO A 512 24.09 -0.89 27.38
C PRO A 512 25.21 -0.87 26.32
N VAL A 513 24.99 -1.53 25.18
CA VAL A 513 25.90 -1.49 24.01
C VAL A 513 25.17 -0.99 22.77
N PRO A 514 25.84 -0.30 21.84
CA PRO A 514 25.21 0.14 20.60
C PRO A 514 24.69 -1.04 19.76
N VAL A 515 23.47 -0.92 19.24
CA VAL A 515 22.90 -1.85 18.25
C VAL A 515 23.49 -1.51 16.88
N VAL A 516 23.99 -2.51 16.14
CA VAL A 516 24.76 -2.29 14.90
C VAL A 516 23.85 -2.08 13.68
N ALA A 517 24.24 -1.12 12.84
CA ALA A 517 23.94 -1.01 11.41
C ALA A 517 22.54 -0.60 10.93
N ILE A 518 21.69 0.07 11.70
CA ILE A 518 20.53 0.79 11.12
C ILE A 518 20.26 2.10 11.85
N SER A 519 20.56 3.23 11.21
CA SER A 519 20.03 4.55 11.59
C SER A 519 18.51 4.60 11.34
N ALA A 520 17.77 5.38 12.14
CA ALA A 520 16.36 5.74 11.90
C ALA A 520 15.26 4.72 12.30
N PHE A 521 15.46 3.95 13.39
CA PHE A 521 14.35 3.25 14.03
C PHE A 521 13.47 4.19 14.86
N ASN A 522 12.16 4.09 14.66
CA ASN A 522 11.14 4.77 15.43
C ASN A 522 10.75 3.99 16.70
N GLN A 523 10.74 2.66 16.63
CA GLN A 523 10.43 1.76 17.75
C GLN A 523 11.29 0.50 17.65
N ILE A 524 11.76 -0.01 18.80
CA ILE A 524 12.40 -1.33 18.92
C ILE A 524 11.69 -2.09 20.03
N ARG A 525 11.24 -3.30 19.74
CA ARG A 525 10.50 -4.17 20.65
C ARG A 525 11.25 -5.50 20.78
N PRO A 526 11.97 -5.72 21.89
CA PRO A 526 12.51 -7.03 22.21
C PRO A 526 11.36 -8.03 22.36
N GLY A 527 11.61 -9.25 21.93
CA GLY A 527 10.83 -10.43 22.25
C GLY A 527 11.79 -11.52 22.70
N ALA A 528 11.34 -12.49 23.50
CA ALA A 528 12.17 -13.44 24.24
C ALA A 528 13.29 -14.14 23.45
N GLN A 529 13.15 -14.22 22.12
CA GLN A 529 14.17 -14.79 21.24
C GLN A 529 14.44 -13.97 19.96
N ALA A 530 13.66 -12.94 19.68
CA ALA A 530 13.80 -12.16 18.44
C ALA A 530 13.26 -10.74 18.65
N THR A 531 13.85 -9.78 17.96
CA THR A 531 13.50 -8.38 18.09
C THR A 531 12.78 -7.92 16.84
N ILE A 532 11.79 -7.05 16.99
CA ILE A 532 11.11 -6.37 15.89
C ILE A 532 11.29 -4.86 16.04
N ALA A 533 11.49 -4.17 14.92
CA ALA A 533 11.66 -2.74 14.89
C ALA A 533 10.88 -2.12 13.75
N LEU A 534 10.47 -0.88 13.97
CA LEU A 534 9.78 -0.05 13.00
C LEU A 534 10.71 1.08 12.59
N LYS A 535 10.95 1.25 11.29
CA LYS A 535 11.61 2.44 10.76
C LYS A 535 10.64 3.59 10.58
N LEU A 536 11.17 4.80 10.49
CA LEU A 536 10.38 6.02 10.26
C LEU A 536 9.65 6.03 8.90
N ASP A 537 10.12 5.26 7.92
CA ASP A 537 9.48 5.08 6.60
C ASP A 537 8.27 4.11 6.63
N GLY A 538 7.92 3.58 7.80
CA GLY A 538 6.82 2.63 7.98
C GLY A 538 7.17 1.18 7.61
N THR A 539 8.43 0.87 7.32
CA THR A 539 8.89 -0.51 7.08
C THR A 539 9.22 -1.23 8.39
N VAL A 540 8.92 -2.53 8.43
CA VAL A 540 9.13 -3.40 9.59
C VAL A 540 10.36 -4.27 9.39
N TRP A 541 11.18 -4.39 10.44
CA TRP A 541 12.42 -5.16 10.44
C TRP A 541 12.47 -6.09 11.64
N ALA A 542 13.08 -7.26 11.50
CA ALA A 542 13.21 -8.22 12.60
C ALA A 542 14.55 -8.99 12.56
N TRP A 543 15.03 -9.46 13.70
CA TRP A 543 16.26 -10.27 13.84
C TRP A 543 16.23 -11.16 15.08
N GLY A 544 17.23 -12.03 15.24
CA GLY A 544 17.31 -13.05 16.28
C GLY A 544 16.84 -14.42 15.80
N SER A 545 16.19 -15.18 16.69
CA SER A 545 15.65 -16.52 16.40
C SER A 545 14.49 -16.47 15.40
N ASN A 546 14.50 -17.40 14.45
CA ASN A 546 13.42 -17.55 13.47
C ASN A 546 12.66 -18.89 13.58
N SER A 547 12.71 -19.54 14.74
CA SER A 547 12.08 -20.85 14.97
C SER A 547 10.58 -20.88 14.61
N ASN A 548 9.85 -19.81 14.93
CA ASN A 548 8.41 -19.66 14.63
C ASN A 548 8.10 -18.72 13.44
N GLY A 549 9.06 -18.52 12.52
CA GLY A 549 8.88 -17.61 11.37
C GLY A 549 8.77 -16.13 11.74
N MET A 550 9.26 -15.73 12.92
CA MET A 550 9.11 -14.36 13.44
C MET A 550 9.88 -13.31 12.63
N VAL A 551 10.91 -13.72 11.89
CA VAL A 551 11.78 -12.85 11.08
C VAL A 551 11.55 -13.05 9.59
N ASN A 552 11.62 -14.29 9.12
CA ASN A 552 11.44 -14.64 7.72
C ASN A 552 10.60 -15.93 7.62
N PRO A 553 9.46 -15.95 6.91
CA PRO A 553 8.60 -17.12 6.85
C PRO A 553 9.28 -18.36 6.25
N SER A 554 10.25 -18.16 5.35
CA SER A 554 10.85 -19.20 4.50
C SER A 554 12.10 -19.86 5.09
N THR A 555 12.54 -19.45 6.28
CA THR A 555 13.74 -20.02 6.92
C THR A 555 13.49 -20.37 8.39
N THR A 556 14.48 -21.04 9.01
CA THR A 556 14.50 -21.38 10.44
C THR A 556 15.80 -20.96 11.14
N ASN A 557 16.69 -20.25 10.43
CA ASN A 557 18.01 -19.83 10.91
C ASN A 557 17.94 -18.63 11.86
N TYR A 558 19.02 -18.41 12.63
CA TYR A 558 19.21 -17.16 13.38
C TYR A 558 19.66 -16.04 12.44
N TYR A 559 19.19 -14.82 12.70
CA TYR A 559 19.62 -13.62 12.00
C TYR A 559 20.39 -12.71 12.94
N THR A 560 21.68 -12.51 12.66
CA THR A 560 22.58 -11.60 13.39
C THR A 560 22.41 -10.13 13.00
N SER A 561 21.66 -9.86 11.93
CA SER A 561 21.37 -8.53 11.41
C SER A 561 19.88 -8.39 11.06
N PRO A 562 19.30 -7.18 11.19
CA PRO A 562 17.90 -6.91 10.84
C PRO A 562 17.56 -7.32 9.41
N GLN A 563 16.46 -8.05 9.25
CA GLN A 563 15.85 -8.41 7.97
C GLN A 563 14.53 -7.66 7.81
N GLN A 564 14.26 -7.18 6.60
CA GLN A 564 12.98 -6.54 6.33
C GLN A 564 11.86 -7.59 6.30
N VAL A 565 10.80 -7.34 7.04
CA VAL A 565 9.54 -8.08 6.98
C VAL A 565 8.68 -7.43 5.90
N ALA A 566 8.00 -8.22 5.07
CA ALA A 566 7.17 -7.75 3.96
C ALA A 566 5.88 -7.05 4.44
N LEU A 567 6.05 -5.89 5.08
CA LEU A 567 5.02 -4.98 5.56
C LEU A 567 5.48 -3.54 5.30
N SER A 568 4.54 -2.69 4.90
CA SER A 568 4.76 -1.25 4.72
C SER A 568 3.56 -0.45 5.26
N GLY A 569 3.73 0.86 5.44
CA GLY A 569 2.65 1.71 5.98
C GLY A 569 2.32 1.42 7.44
N ILE A 570 3.25 0.83 8.20
CA ILE A 570 3.06 0.47 9.60
C ILE A 570 3.35 1.67 10.50
N LYS A 571 2.48 1.90 11.49
CA LYS A 571 2.56 3.00 12.46
C LYS A 571 3.19 2.58 13.78
N SER A 572 3.01 1.32 14.19
CA SER A 572 3.58 0.78 15.43
C SER A 572 3.80 -0.73 15.36
N VAL A 573 4.80 -1.22 16.08
CA VAL A 573 5.10 -2.65 16.22
C VAL A 573 5.09 -3.06 17.68
N TYR A 574 4.80 -4.34 17.93
CA TYR A 574 4.79 -4.95 19.26
C TYR A 574 5.39 -6.36 19.20
N ALA A 575 6.05 -6.75 20.28
CA ALA A 575 6.51 -8.11 20.49
C ALA A 575 6.13 -8.53 21.90
N PHE A 576 5.55 -9.73 22.01
CA PHE A 576 5.22 -10.35 23.29
C PHE A 576 5.78 -11.77 23.25
N SER A 577 6.92 -12.00 23.91
CA SER A 577 7.62 -13.30 23.85
C SER A 577 7.86 -13.75 22.39
N SER A 578 7.24 -14.86 21.96
CA SER A 578 7.37 -15.45 20.62
C SER A 578 6.29 -14.99 19.62
N ILE A 579 5.62 -13.86 19.88
CA ILE A 579 4.52 -13.33 19.06
C ILE A 579 4.87 -11.91 18.61
N ARG A 580 4.51 -11.56 17.37
CA ARG A 580 4.77 -10.26 16.76
C ARG A 580 3.48 -9.63 16.26
N PHE A 581 3.40 -8.31 16.39
CA PHE A 581 2.31 -7.53 15.83
C PHE A 581 2.82 -6.28 15.13
N ALA A 582 2.09 -5.88 14.09
CA ALA A 582 2.23 -4.59 13.43
C ALA A 582 0.85 -3.95 13.31
N VAL A 583 0.77 -2.63 13.48
CA VAL A 583 -0.48 -1.86 13.39
C VAL A 583 -0.28 -0.76 12.36
N ASP A 584 -1.18 -0.66 11.39
CA ASP A 584 -1.14 0.35 10.33
C ASP A 584 -1.82 1.68 10.72
N ALA A 585 -1.85 2.64 9.79
CA ALA A 585 -2.46 3.95 10.02
C ALA A 585 -3.98 3.89 10.28
N ALA A 586 -4.68 2.90 9.74
CA ALA A 586 -6.10 2.66 9.96
C ALA A 586 -6.39 1.93 11.29
N GLY A 587 -5.34 1.56 12.04
CA GLY A 587 -5.46 0.79 13.26
C GLY A 587 -5.83 -0.67 13.02
N ARG A 588 -5.59 -1.21 11.81
CA ARG A 588 -5.68 -2.64 11.52
C ARG A 588 -4.44 -3.34 12.08
N VAL A 589 -4.61 -4.57 12.57
CA VAL A 589 -3.56 -5.31 13.28
C VAL A 589 -3.16 -6.55 12.48
N TYR A 590 -1.87 -6.74 12.27
CA TYR A 590 -1.28 -7.93 11.67
C TYR A 590 -0.55 -8.72 12.76
N GLY A 591 -0.83 -10.03 12.90
CA GLY A 591 -0.23 -10.91 13.90
C GLY A 591 0.50 -12.10 13.27
N TRP A 592 1.65 -12.48 13.84
CA TRP A 592 2.40 -13.70 13.45
C TRP A 592 3.30 -14.20 14.59
N GLY A 593 3.81 -15.43 14.46
CA GLY A 593 4.61 -16.15 15.45
C GLY A 593 3.86 -17.33 16.09
N ASP A 594 4.13 -17.58 17.37
CA ASP A 594 3.50 -18.67 18.14
C ASP A 594 1.99 -18.48 18.27
N ASN A 595 1.21 -19.54 18.04
CA ASN A 595 -0.25 -19.52 18.03
C ASN A 595 -0.90 -20.68 18.81
N ARG A 596 -0.18 -21.34 19.72
CA ARG A 596 -0.68 -22.50 20.49
C ARG A 596 -1.98 -22.26 21.27
N TYR A 597 -2.28 -21.01 21.65
CA TYR A 597 -3.51 -20.61 22.33
C TYR A 597 -4.37 -19.63 21.50
N GLY A 598 -4.10 -19.48 20.20
CA GLY A 598 -4.80 -18.49 19.36
C GLY A 598 -4.31 -17.04 19.56
N GLN A 599 -3.18 -16.86 20.23
CA GLN A 599 -2.62 -15.56 20.61
C GLN A 599 -2.20 -14.66 19.45
N THR A 600 -2.10 -15.15 18.21
CA THR A 600 -1.93 -14.28 17.03
C THR A 600 -3.20 -13.52 16.67
N GLY A 601 -4.37 -14.00 17.09
CA GLY A 601 -5.67 -13.34 16.90
C GLY A 601 -6.27 -13.51 15.50
N VAL A 602 -5.61 -14.21 14.58
CA VAL A 602 -6.00 -14.25 13.16
C VAL A 602 -7.12 -15.27 12.85
N GLY A 603 -7.76 -15.84 13.88
CA GLY A 603 -8.78 -16.87 13.72
C GLY A 603 -8.25 -18.26 13.31
N SER A 604 -6.93 -18.44 13.26
CA SER A 604 -6.30 -19.71 12.89
C SER A 604 -6.21 -20.69 14.06
N THR A 605 -6.40 -21.98 13.77
CA THR A 605 -6.15 -23.09 14.70
C THR A 605 -4.75 -23.69 14.57
N ALA A 606 -3.92 -23.20 13.65
CA ALA A 606 -2.53 -23.64 13.52
C ALA A 606 -1.74 -23.28 14.78
N THR A 607 -0.71 -24.07 15.11
CA THR A 607 0.12 -23.82 16.30
C THR A 607 1.09 -22.64 16.11
N GLU A 608 1.30 -22.20 14.86
CA GLU A 608 2.07 -21.02 14.51
C GLU A 608 1.49 -20.36 13.25
N VAL A 609 1.77 -19.07 13.07
CA VAL A 609 1.45 -18.29 11.88
C VAL A 609 2.75 -17.65 11.41
N ARG A 610 3.34 -18.09 10.30
CA ARG A 610 4.71 -17.69 9.92
C ARG A 610 4.79 -16.40 9.10
N THR A 611 3.65 -15.89 8.62
CA THR A 611 3.56 -14.66 7.84
C THR A 611 2.69 -13.64 8.56
N PRO A 612 3.02 -12.33 8.54
CA PRO A 612 2.12 -11.30 9.03
C PRO A 612 0.73 -11.46 8.41
N THR A 613 -0.27 -11.73 9.24
CA THR A 613 -1.64 -11.99 8.79
C THR A 613 -2.58 -11.01 9.48
N LEU A 614 -3.47 -10.39 8.71
CA LEU A 614 -4.46 -9.44 9.23
C LEU A 614 -5.40 -10.15 10.23
N ILE A 615 -5.66 -9.51 11.37
CA ILE A 615 -6.65 -9.94 12.35
C ILE A 615 -8.05 -9.52 11.86
N PRO A 616 -8.94 -10.46 11.54
CA PRO A 616 -10.26 -10.12 11.00
C PRO A 616 -11.12 -9.35 11.99
N GLY A 617 -11.82 -8.31 11.52
CA GLY A 617 -12.81 -7.56 12.29
C GLY A 617 -12.23 -6.64 13.38
N LEU A 618 -10.91 -6.44 13.43
CA LEU A 618 -10.26 -5.53 14.38
C LEU A 618 -9.63 -4.34 13.66
N SER A 619 -10.15 -3.14 13.92
CA SER A 619 -9.65 -1.86 13.38
C SER A 619 -9.74 -0.74 14.42
N GLY A 620 -9.14 0.41 14.13
CA GLY A 620 -9.10 1.55 15.06
C GLY A 620 -8.30 1.27 16.34
N VAL A 621 -7.39 0.30 16.31
CA VAL A 621 -6.50 -0.02 17.43
C VAL A 621 -5.44 1.06 17.57
N VAL A 622 -5.26 1.55 18.81
CA VAL A 622 -4.28 2.59 19.15
C VAL A 622 -3.15 2.09 20.04
N ALA A 623 -3.33 0.96 20.72
CA ALA A 623 -2.29 0.31 21.51
C ALA A 623 -2.53 -1.19 21.66
N LEU A 624 -1.44 -1.96 21.79
CA LEU A 624 -1.46 -3.36 22.20
C LEU A 624 -0.65 -3.57 23.49
N ALA A 625 -1.09 -4.51 24.32
CA ALA A 625 -0.33 -5.04 25.44
C ALA A 625 -0.52 -6.57 25.47
N GLY A 626 0.47 -7.34 25.91
CA GLY A 626 0.33 -8.79 25.94
C GLY A 626 1.47 -9.50 26.66
N ASN A 627 1.35 -10.81 26.70
CA ASN A 627 2.35 -11.76 27.21
C ASN A 627 2.41 -12.98 26.28
N SER A 628 3.09 -14.06 26.69
CA SER A 628 3.23 -15.28 25.89
C SER A 628 1.93 -16.08 25.68
N LEU A 629 0.84 -15.73 26.36
CA LEU A 629 -0.42 -16.46 26.36
C LEU A 629 -1.62 -15.63 25.88
N GLY A 630 -1.67 -14.32 26.16
CA GLY A 630 -2.82 -13.48 25.88
C GLY A 630 -2.43 -12.05 25.47
N VAL A 631 -3.29 -11.43 24.67
CA VAL A 631 -3.08 -10.09 24.10
C VAL A 631 -4.32 -9.24 24.32
N TYR A 632 -4.09 -7.95 24.51
CA TYR A 632 -5.08 -6.90 24.75
C TYR A 632 -4.88 -5.79 23.72
N ALA A 633 -5.97 -5.33 23.10
CA ALA A 633 -5.99 -4.18 22.20
C ALA A 633 -6.87 -3.08 22.76
N LEU A 634 -6.36 -1.86 22.77
CA LEU A 634 -7.11 -0.65 23.06
C LEU A 634 -7.53 -0.02 21.72
N LYS A 635 -8.83 0.21 21.55
CA LYS A 635 -9.37 0.95 20.41
C LYS A 635 -9.50 2.44 20.74
N SER A 636 -9.55 3.27 19.70
CA SER A 636 -9.73 4.73 19.81
C SER A 636 -11.06 5.13 20.46
N ASP A 637 -12.07 4.26 20.41
CA ASP A 637 -13.36 4.43 21.11
C ASP A 637 -13.29 4.15 22.62
N GLY A 638 -12.10 3.81 23.15
CA GLY A 638 -11.86 3.53 24.56
C GLY A 638 -12.33 2.14 25.02
N THR A 639 -12.67 1.24 24.09
CA THR A 639 -12.95 -0.17 24.38
C THR A 639 -11.70 -1.03 24.36
N VAL A 640 -11.72 -2.13 25.13
CA VAL A 640 -10.63 -3.11 25.18
C VAL A 640 -11.07 -4.44 24.60
N TRP A 641 -10.27 -4.99 23.71
CA TRP A 641 -10.44 -6.30 23.10
C TRP A 641 -9.30 -7.22 23.56
N SER A 642 -9.56 -8.52 23.64
CA SER A 642 -8.62 -9.51 24.16
C SER A 642 -8.72 -10.83 23.42
N TRP A 643 -7.61 -11.58 23.31
CA TRP A 643 -7.58 -12.91 22.71
C TRP A 643 -6.39 -13.72 23.23
N GLY A 644 -6.27 -14.97 22.77
CA GLY A 644 -5.33 -15.94 23.29
C GLY A 644 -5.93 -16.77 24.43
N SER A 645 -5.14 -17.14 25.43
CA SER A 645 -5.59 -17.96 26.55
C SER A 645 -6.57 -17.19 27.46
N GLY A 646 -7.78 -17.73 27.63
CA GLY A 646 -8.78 -17.18 28.54
C GLY A 646 -8.84 -17.82 29.93
N ALA A 647 -7.95 -18.77 30.22
CA ALA A 647 -7.89 -19.45 31.49
C ALA A 647 -7.67 -18.45 32.64
N ALA A 648 -8.29 -18.69 33.79
CA ALA A 648 -8.27 -17.78 34.95
C ALA A 648 -8.84 -16.38 34.63
N GLY A 649 -9.77 -16.28 33.67
CA GLY A 649 -10.50 -15.03 33.40
C GLY A 649 -9.70 -13.96 32.67
N ARG A 650 -8.56 -14.32 32.04
CA ARG A 650 -7.62 -13.39 31.38
C ARG A 650 -8.25 -12.53 30.28
N LEU A 651 -9.37 -12.94 29.69
CA LEU A 651 -10.09 -12.14 28.68
C LEU A 651 -10.94 -11.02 29.30
N GLY A 652 -11.22 -11.06 30.60
CA GLY A 652 -11.98 -10.00 31.28
C GLY A 652 -13.43 -9.86 30.80
N ASN A 653 -13.98 -10.86 30.12
CA ASN A 653 -15.31 -10.85 29.50
C ASN A 653 -16.31 -11.78 30.21
N ASN A 654 -16.06 -12.09 31.49
CA ASN A 654 -16.83 -13.05 32.28
C ASN A 654 -16.82 -14.49 31.73
N THR A 655 -15.77 -14.89 31.01
CA THR A 655 -15.57 -16.27 30.55
C THR A 655 -14.28 -16.88 31.10
N ASN A 656 -14.19 -18.21 31.10
CA ASN A 656 -13.02 -18.97 31.52
C ASN A 656 -12.78 -20.12 30.53
N ILE A 657 -12.36 -19.75 29.32
CA ILE A 657 -12.14 -20.67 28.19
C ILE A 657 -10.64 -20.91 27.99
N ASN A 658 -10.25 -22.06 27.43
CA ASN A 658 -8.84 -22.40 27.25
C ASN A 658 -8.12 -21.42 26.30
N SER A 659 -8.75 -21.10 25.17
CA SER A 659 -8.21 -20.25 24.12
C SER A 659 -9.32 -19.52 23.36
N SER A 660 -8.99 -18.37 22.82
CA SER A 660 -9.80 -17.57 21.91
C SER A 660 -8.91 -17.14 20.74
N PRO A 661 -9.09 -17.73 19.54
CA PRO A 661 -8.23 -17.43 18.38
C PRO A 661 -8.59 -16.12 17.68
N SER A 662 -9.66 -15.44 18.12
CA SER A 662 -10.14 -14.17 17.57
C SER A 662 -10.39 -13.17 18.70
N PRO A 663 -10.23 -11.86 18.47
CA PRO A 663 -10.52 -10.83 19.46
C PRO A 663 -11.95 -10.91 20.03
N VAL A 664 -12.06 -10.81 21.36
CA VAL A 664 -13.32 -10.65 22.09
C VAL A 664 -13.27 -9.43 23.00
N GLN A 665 -14.38 -8.71 23.13
CA GLN A 665 -14.42 -7.50 23.95
C GLN A 665 -14.36 -7.84 25.45
N ALA A 666 -13.46 -7.18 26.19
CA ALA A 666 -13.43 -7.22 27.64
C ALA A 666 -14.54 -6.33 28.23
N SER A 667 -15.03 -6.66 29.42
CA SER A 667 -16.13 -5.92 30.08
C SER A 667 -15.66 -4.60 30.71
N ILE A 668 -15.04 -3.72 29.91
CA ILE A 668 -14.55 -2.40 30.30
C ILE A 668 -14.53 -1.41 29.12
N SER A 669 -14.78 -0.14 29.43
CA SER A 669 -14.76 0.99 28.49
C SER A 669 -14.21 2.26 29.15
N GLY A 670 -14.03 3.32 28.36
CA GLY A 670 -13.45 4.58 28.82
C GLY A 670 -11.96 4.48 29.15
N VAL A 671 -11.28 3.53 28.52
CA VAL A 671 -9.87 3.21 28.75
C VAL A 671 -8.97 4.11 27.91
N THR A 672 -7.87 4.58 28.50
CA THR A 672 -6.87 5.44 27.86
C THR A 672 -5.50 4.77 27.77
N ALA A 673 -5.22 3.78 28.60
CA ALA A 673 -4.04 2.93 28.49
C ALA A 673 -4.32 1.50 28.95
N ILE A 674 -3.60 0.53 28.40
CA ILE A 674 -3.68 -0.88 28.76
C ILE A 674 -2.30 -1.41 29.12
N ALA A 675 -2.25 -2.43 29.97
CA ALA A 675 -1.02 -3.17 30.23
C ALA A 675 -1.31 -4.65 30.51
N ALA A 676 -0.30 -5.49 30.33
CA ALA A 676 -0.36 -6.91 30.64
C ALA A 676 0.56 -7.24 31.82
N GLY A 677 0.11 -8.16 32.68
CA GLY A 677 1.00 -8.93 33.54
C GLY A 677 1.18 -10.35 32.98
N ASP A 678 1.84 -11.24 33.74
CA ASP A 678 2.10 -12.61 33.27
C ASP A 678 0.81 -13.40 33.01
N GLN A 679 -0.24 -13.14 33.80
CA GLN A 679 -1.54 -13.81 33.69
C GLN A 679 -2.70 -12.85 33.98
N ASN A 680 -2.50 -11.56 33.69
CA ASN A 680 -3.38 -10.47 34.07
C ASN A 680 -3.52 -9.44 32.95
N GLY A 681 -4.69 -8.82 32.88
CA GLY A 681 -4.89 -7.59 32.13
C GLY A 681 -5.13 -6.41 33.07
N TYR A 682 -4.62 -5.24 32.68
CA TYR A 682 -4.79 -3.98 33.40
C TYR A 682 -5.25 -2.90 32.44
N ALA A 683 -6.06 -1.97 32.95
CA ALA A 683 -6.55 -0.82 32.20
C ALA A 683 -6.52 0.45 33.07
N LEU A 684 -6.08 1.56 32.48
CA LEU A 684 -6.20 2.91 33.02
C LEU A 684 -7.38 3.58 32.33
N LYS A 685 -8.33 4.10 33.11
CA LYS A 685 -9.43 4.90 32.58
C LYS A 685 -9.09 6.39 32.54
N ALA A 686 -9.85 7.14 31.74
CA ALA A 686 -9.72 8.59 31.60
C ALA A 686 -9.89 9.37 32.92
N ASP A 687 -10.60 8.79 33.90
CA ASP A 687 -10.78 9.35 35.25
C ASP A 687 -9.56 9.12 36.18
N GLY A 688 -8.49 8.50 35.67
CA GLY A 688 -7.27 8.20 36.42
C GLY A 688 -7.38 6.99 37.35
N THR A 689 -8.44 6.17 37.22
CA THR A 689 -8.60 4.91 37.95
C THR A 689 -7.98 3.73 37.20
N VAL A 690 -7.47 2.74 37.95
CA VAL A 690 -6.86 1.52 37.40
C VAL A 690 -7.75 0.32 37.68
N TRP A 691 -7.87 -0.56 36.70
CA TRP A 691 -8.69 -1.76 36.73
C TRP A 691 -7.84 -2.98 36.39
N ALA A 692 -8.10 -4.11 37.04
CA ALA A 692 -7.34 -5.34 36.90
C ALA A 692 -8.27 -6.56 36.72
N TRP A 693 -7.84 -7.56 35.96
CA TRP A 693 -8.49 -8.87 35.87
C TRP A 693 -7.46 -9.98 35.62
N GLY A 694 -7.89 -11.24 35.63
CA GLY A 694 -7.00 -12.40 35.51
C GLY A 694 -6.59 -12.99 36.86
N ALA A 695 -5.41 -13.63 36.93
CA ALA A 695 -4.92 -14.34 38.11
C ALA A 695 -4.73 -13.44 39.35
N ASN A 696 -4.90 -13.97 40.56
CA ASN A 696 -4.81 -13.17 41.79
C ASN A 696 -4.14 -13.89 42.97
N THR A 697 -3.28 -14.87 42.67
CA THR A 697 -2.56 -15.64 43.69
C THR A 697 -1.65 -14.79 44.59
N ASN A 698 -1.13 -13.67 44.06
CA ASN A 698 -0.20 -12.76 44.74
C ASN A 698 -0.81 -11.36 44.97
N GLY A 699 -2.14 -11.21 44.85
CA GLY A 699 -2.80 -9.92 45.02
C GLY A 699 -2.68 -8.99 43.81
N GLN A 700 -2.52 -9.54 42.60
CA GLN A 700 -2.44 -8.78 41.34
C GLN A 700 -3.70 -7.94 41.06
N ASP A 701 -4.84 -8.25 41.68
CA ASP A 701 -6.05 -7.42 41.55
C ASP A 701 -5.98 -6.11 42.35
N GLY A 702 -5.04 -5.99 43.28
CA GLY A 702 -4.75 -4.76 44.02
C GLY A 702 -5.86 -4.32 44.99
N ILE A 703 -6.77 -5.21 45.40
CA ILE A 703 -7.87 -4.89 46.34
C ILE A 703 -7.74 -5.56 47.72
N GLY A 704 -6.56 -6.12 48.04
CA GLY A 704 -6.28 -6.74 49.33
C GLY A 704 -6.78 -8.17 49.48
N THR A 705 -7.03 -8.87 48.36
CA THR A 705 -7.62 -10.22 48.38
C THR A 705 -6.65 -11.35 47.98
N ALA A 706 -5.35 -11.13 48.17
CA ALA A 706 -4.32 -12.12 47.90
C ALA A 706 -4.65 -13.46 48.55
N GLY A 707 -4.75 -14.52 47.75
CA GLY A 707 -5.07 -15.88 48.22
C GLY A 707 -6.53 -16.14 48.62
N VAL A 708 -7.43 -15.14 48.55
CA VAL A 708 -8.86 -15.30 48.89
C VAL A 708 -9.71 -15.65 47.66
N ALA A 709 -9.40 -15.05 46.51
CA ALA A 709 -9.97 -15.40 45.20
C ALA A 709 -8.83 -15.59 44.21
N SER A 710 -8.73 -16.76 43.57
CA SER A 710 -7.58 -17.12 42.73
C SER A 710 -7.50 -16.34 41.41
N TYR A 711 -8.61 -15.73 40.96
CA TYR A 711 -8.67 -14.92 39.75
C TYR A 711 -9.94 -14.05 39.66
N ARG A 712 -9.96 -13.12 38.69
CA ARG A 712 -11.07 -12.23 38.35
C ARG A 712 -11.44 -12.40 36.86
N MET A 713 -12.69 -12.77 36.58
CA MET A 713 -13.18 -12.94 35.20
C MET A 713 -13.73 -11.66 34.59
N VAL A 714 -13.93 -10.63 35.41
CA VAL A 714 -14.32 -9.29 35.01
C VAL A 714 -13.37 -8.27 35.65
N PRO A 715 -13.10 -7.13 34.98
CA PRO A 715 -12.30 -6.05 35.54
C PRO A 715 -12.83 -5.57 36.89
N VAL A 716 -11.95 -5.46 37.87
CA VAL A 716 -12.21 -4.86 39.19
C VAL A 716 -11.31 -3.64 39.39
N GLN A 717 -11.83 -2.62 40.07
CA GLN A 717 -11.06 -1.41 40.32
C GLN A 717 -10.00 -1.65 41.41
N VAL A 718 -8.75 -1.30 41.13
CA VAL A 718 -7.65 -1.29 42.09
C VAL A 718 -7.88 -0.19 43.14
N VAL A 719 -7.73 -0.49 44.42
CA VAL A 719 -8.02 0.47 45.51
C VAL A 719 -6.82 1.36 45.84
N GLY A 720 -7.08 2.56 46.37
CA GLY A 720 -6.02 3.46 46.85
C GLY A 720 -5.23 4.21 45.78
N LEU A 721 -5.62 4.07 44.50
CA LEU A 721 -5.05 4.82 43.38
C LEU A 721 -6.04 5.85 42.85
N SER A 722 -5.50 7.04 42.56
CA SER A 722 -6.19 8.16 41.91
C SER A 722 -5.17 8.98 41.15
N GLY A 723 -5.59 9.63 40.07
CA GLY A 723 -4.73 10.51 39.27
C GLY A 723 -3.55 9.79 38.64
N VAL A 724 -3.72 8.53 38.23
CA VAL A 724 -2.70 7.75 37.51
C VAL A 724 -2.55 8.28 36.08
N VAL A 725 -1.31 8.40 35.62
CA VAL A 725 -0.96 8.95 34.29
C VAL A 725 -0.17 7.96 33.42
N SER A 726 0.46 6.95 34.03
CA SER A 726 1.17 5.87 33.32
C SER A 726 0.93 4.54 34.01
N LEU A 727 0.80 3.46 33.23
CA LEU A 727 0.54 2.11 33.69
C LEU A 727 1.40 1.10 32.89
N SER A 728 2.07 0.19 33.60
CA SER A 728 2.77 -0.96 33.01
C SER A 728 2.71 -2.13 33.98
N ASN A 729 2.04 -3.23 33.62
CA ASN A 729 1.75 -4.34 34.55
C ASN A 729 1.11 -3.78 35.85
N ALA A 730 1.40 -4.35 37.03
CA ALA A 730 1.01 -3.83 38.33
C ALA A 730 1.98 -2.74 38.86
N LEU A 731 2.35 -1.78 38.00
CA LEU A 731 3.21 -0.63 38.28
C LEU A 731 2.62 0.63 37.64
N VAL A 732 2.54 1.72 38.40
CA VAL A 732 1.91 2.97 37.96
C VAL A 732 2.70 4.20 38.36
N VAL A 733 2.49 5.28 37.61
CA VAL A 733 2.89 6.65 37.96
C VAL A 733 1.65 7.47 38.23
N LYS A 734 1.62 8.17 39.36
CA LYS A 734 0.63 9.20 39.65
C LYS A 734 1.06 10.54 39.07
N SER A 735 0.10 11.42 38.85
CA SER A 735 0.31 12.80 38.37
C SER A 735 1.23 13.65 39.25
N ASP A 736 1.48 13.25 40.49
CA ASP A 736 2.47 13.85 41.39
C ASP A 736 3.90 13.33 41.16
N GLY A 737 4.12 12.48 40.15
CA GLY A 737 5.40 11.87 39.81
C GLY A 737 5.83 10.72 40.71
N THR A 738 4.94 10.21 41.57
CA THR A 738 5.23 9.06 42.46
C THR A 738 4.92 7.72 41.81
N VAL A 739 5.76 6.72 42.10
CA VAL A 739 5.64 5.36 41.57
C VAL A 739 5.02 4.42 42.60
N TRP A 740 4.06 3.60 42.19
CA TRP A 740 3.36 2.65 43.04
C TRP A 740 3.25 1.29 42.37
N LEU A 741 3.30 0.21 43.15
CA LEU A 741 3.18 -1.17 42.65
C LEU A 741 2.35 -2.06 43.57
N TRP A 742 1.88 -3.17 43.01
CA TRP A 742 1.21 -4.25 43.74
C TRP A 742 1.49 -5.60 43.05
N GLY A 743 0.91 -6.68 43.59
CA GLY A 743 1.06 -8.04 43.05
C GLY A 743 2.39 -8.69 43.45
N THR A 744 2.95 -9.53 42.57
CA THR A 744 4.19 -10.30 42.78
C THR A 744 5.39 -9.39 43.11
N THR A 745 6.17 -9.64 44.17
CA THR A 745 7.35 -8.81 44.54
C THR A 745 8.53 -9.61 45.10
N GLY A 746 8.80 -10.78 44.51
CA GLY A 746 9.69 -11.81 45.07
C GLY A 746 11.19 -11.53 44.99
N ALA A 747 11.63 -10.59 44.16
CA ALA A 747 13.02 -10.35 43.76
C ALA A 747 13.44 -8.88 43.93
N GLY A 748 12.89 -8.19 44.94
CA GLY A 748 13.28 -6.82 45.28
C GLY A 748 12.48 -5.72 44.57
N GLU A 749 11.41 -6.07 43.85
CA GLU A 749 10.61 -5.11 43.09
C GLU A 749 9.93 -4.05 43.96
N ARG A 750 9.81 -4.25 45.28
CA ARG A 750 9.33 -3.20 46.21
C ARG A 750 10.23 -1.96 46.22
N GLY A 751 11.51 -2.12 45.89
CA GLY A 751 12.48 -1.03 45.86
C GLY A 751 12.85 -0.48 47.24
N ASP A 752 12.46 -1.14 48.33
CA ASP A 752 12.67 -0.71 49.73
C ASP A 752 13.90 -1.34 50.40
N GLY A 753 14.73 -2.05 49.62
CA GLY A 753 15.91 -2.78 50.10
C GLY A 753 15.61 -4.20 50.57
N THR A 754 14.36 -4.66 50.51
CA THR A 754 13.95 -5.98 50.98
C THR A 754 13.64 -6.95 49.84
N VAL A 755 13.76 -8.26 50.11
CA VAL A 755 13.31 -9.35 49.23
C VAL A 755 12.21 -10.11 49.97
N SER A 756 11.01 -10.21 49.39
CA SER A 756 9.85 -10.81 50.05
C SER A 756 9.03 -11.64 49.06
N ALA A 757 8.98 -12.95 49.28
CA ALA A 757 8.22 -13.88 48.44
C ALA A 757 6.70 -13.66 48.50
N THR A 758 6.20 -12.88 49.46
CA THR A 758 4.78 -12.53 49.54
C THR A 758 4.48 -11.32 48.67
N GLY A 759 3.52 -11.47 47.75
CA GLY A 759 3.02 -10.35 46.97
C GLY A 759 2.38 -9.26 47.83
N VAL A 760 2.19 -8.08 47.23
CA VAL A 760 1.58 -6.92 47.87
C VAL A 760 0.15 -6.79 47.39
N GLY A 761 -0.82 -7.07 48.27
CA GLY A 761 -2.23 -7.12 47.90
C GLY A 761 -2.89 -5.76 47.59
N THR A 762 -2.24 -4.65 47.95
CA THR A 762 -2.73 -3.29 47.66
C THR A 762 -1.58 -2.40 47.20
N PRO A 763 -1.83 -1.40 46.34
CA PRO A 763 -0.80 -0.48 45.85
C PRO A 763 0.07 0.11 46.97
N THR A 764 1.39 -0.02 46.82
CA THR A 764 2.41 0.46 47.75
C THR A 764 3.40 1.35 47.02
N LYS A 765 3.78 2.47 47.64
CA LYS A 765 4.70 3.45 47.07
C LYS A 765 6.12 2.91 47.02
N VAL A 766 6.80 3.07 45.89
CA VAL A 766 8.23 2.80 45.74
C VAL A 766 9.03 3.96 46.33
N PRO A 767 9.95 3.72 47.29
CA PRO A 767 10.74 4.80 47.88
C PRO A 767 11.85 5.26 46.92
N GLY A 768 12.38 6.48 47.14
CA GLY A 768 13.56 6.98 46.44
C GLY A 768 13.35 7.49 45.01
N LEU A 769 12.11 7.47 44.49
CA LEU A 769 11.76 8.00 43.17
C LEU A 769 10.92 9.27 43.27
N ALA A 770 11.24 10.27 42.43
CA ALA A 770 10.49 11.51 42.28
C ALA A 770 10.61 12.03 40.84
N GLY A 771 9.60 12.76 40.36
CA GLY A 771 9.60 13.34 39.02
C GLY A 771 9.61 12.29 37.89
N ILE A 772 8.96 11.15 38.13
CA ILE A 772 8.81 10.09 37.13
C ILE A 772 7.61 10.41 36.24
N ASP A 773 7.77 10.26 34.93
CA ASP A 773 6.71 10.44 33.94
C ASP A 773 6.15 9.10 33.46
N ARG A 774 7.04 8.10 33.31
CA ARG A 774 6.71 6.82 32.69
C ARG A 774 7.35 5.66 33.43
N VAL A 775 6.68 4.51 33.41
CA VAL A 775 7.15 3.26 33.99
C VAL A 775 6.99 2.11 33.02
N PHE A 776 7.88 1.14 33.10
CA PHE A 776 7.88 -0.06 32.29
C PHE A 776 8.26 -1.26 33.16
N ALA A 777 7.84 -2.46 32.78
CA ALA A 777 8.22 -3.70 33.44
C ALA A 777 8.50 -4.77 32.39
N THR A 778 9.48 -5.64 32.63
CA THR A 778 9.65 -6.84 31.82
C THR A 778 8.42 -7.74 31.91
N THR A 779 8.15 -8.46 30.82
CA THR A 779 7.06 -9.42 30.73
C THR A 779 7.56 -10.85 30.91
N SER A 780 6.74 -11.73 31.51
CA SER A 780 6.86 -13.19 31.48
C SER A 780 7.92 -13.86 32.36
N GLY A 781 7.81 -13.75 33.69
CA GLY A 781 8.56 -14.59 34.63
C GLY A 781 9.61 -13.83 35.42
N ASP A 782 10.54 -13.15 34.73
CA ASP A 782 11.49 -12.27 35.40
C ASP A 782 10.95 -10.85 35.43
N ARG A 783 10.93 -10.21 36.61
CA ARG A 783 10.29 -8.89 36.78
C ARG A 783 11.28 -7.79 37.17
N THR A 784 11.96 -7.24 36.17
CA THR A 784 12.71 -5.98 36.27
C THR A 784 11.77 -4.81 35.99
N LEU A 785 11.79 -3.81 36.87
CA LEU A 785 11.00 -2.59 36.79
C LEU A 785 11.87 -1.43 36.35
N TYR A 786 11.30 -0.53 35.55
CA TYR A 786 11.95 0.69 35.07
C TYR A 786 11.08 1.91 35.33
N ALA A 787 11.74 3.02 35.64
CA ALA A 787 11.12 4.34 35.76
C ALA A 787 11.93 5.35 34.95
N VAL A 788 11.24 6.20 34.20
CA VAL A 788 11.84 7.24 33.35
C VAL A 788 11.32 8.61 33.81
N THR A 789 12.26 9.49 34.11
CA THR A 789 11.97 10.88 34.49
C THR A 789 11.64 11.75 33.27
N HIS A 790 11.12 12.95 33.49
CA HIS A 790 10.89 13.93 32.41
C HIS A 790 12.17 14.34 31.66
N THR A 791 13.34 14.24 32.31
CA THR A 791 14.65 14.54 31.70
C THR A 791 15.23 13.34 30.94
N GLY A 792 14.52 12.20 30.94
CA GLY A 792 14.96 10.97 30.28
C GLY A 792 15.98 10.17 31.09
N ASP A 793 16.19 10.45 32.38
CA ASP A 793 16.96 9.56 33.25
C ASP A 793 16.21 8.26 33.50
N VAL A 794 16.90 7.13 33.31
CA VAL A 794 16.36 5.78 33.50
C VAL A 794 16.81 5.19 34.84
N TRP A 795 15.85 4.65 35.58
CA TRP A 795 16.06 3.88 36.81
C TRP A 795 15.58 2.44 36.59
N SER A 796 16.27 1.47 37.17
CA SER A 796 15.91 0.06 37.12
C SER A 796 16.06 -0.63 38.48
N TRP A 797 15.19 -1.58 38.80
CA TRP A 797 15.29 -2.44 39.98
C TRP A 797 14.46 -3.72 39.83
N GLY A 798 14.54 -4.63 40.80
CA GLY A 798 13.92 -5.94 40.75
C GLY A 798 14.87 -7.02 40.27
N GLU A 799 14.33 -8.03 39.59
CA GLU A 799 15.09 -9.19 39.14
C GLU A 799 16.16 -8.82 38.11
N ASN A 800 17.32 -9.48 38.18
CA ASN A 800 18.48 -9.08 37.40
C ASN A 800 19.36 -10.26 36.92
N GLY A 801 18.80 -11.47 36.85
CA GLY A 801 19.55 -12.68 36.46
C GLY A 801 20.18 -12.63 35.06
N TYR A 802 19.65 -11.80 34.16
CA TYR A 802 20.18 -11.55 32.82
C TYR A 802 20.80 -10.16 32.67
N PHE A 803 21.16 -9.49 33.77
CA PHE A 803 21.75 -8.15 33.79
C PHE A 803 20.80 -7.05 33.27
N GLN A 804 19.49 -7.27 33.34
CA GLN A 804 18.48 -6.33 32.86
C GLN A 804 18.57 -4.97 33.57
N ALA A 805 18.98 -4.91 34.84
CA ALA A 805 19.16 -3.67 35.59
C ALA A 805 20.45 -2.88 35.23
N ALA A 806 21.25 -3.37 34.27
CA ALA A 806 22.42 -2.68 33.70
C ALA A 806 23.51 -2.25 34.71
N ASN A 807 23.56 -2.86 35.90
CA ASN A 807 24.50 -2.47 36.96
C ASN A 807 25.83 -3.25 36.92
N GLY A 808 26.07 -4.05 35.88
CA GLY A 808 27.26 -4.89 35.73
C GLY A 808 27.27 -6.19 36.55
N THR A 809 26.21 -6.49 37.30
CA THR A 809 26.05 -7.71 38.11
C THR A 809 24.77 -8.46 37.73
N ALA A 810 24.71 -9.76 38.03
CA ALA A 810 23.50 -10.58 37.86
C ALA A 810 22.69 -10.72 39.17
N VAL A 811 22.93 -9.84 40.14
CA VAL A 811 22.27 -9.86 41.45
C VAL A 811 21.05 -8.94 41.42
N ASP A 812 19.94 -9.42 41.96
CA ASP A 812 18.70 -8.66 42.09
C ASP A 812 18.92 -7.31 42.75
N VAL A 813 18.24 -6.30 42.23
CA VAL A 813 18.40 -4.91 42.62
C VAL A 813 17.24 -4.52 43.52
N THR A 814 17.47 -4.47 44.82
CA THR A 814 16.39 -4.28 45.81
C THR A 814 16.02 -2.82 46.06
N SER A 815 16.68 -1.87 45.40
CA SER A 815 16.38 -0.44 45.47
C SER A 815 16.59 0.23 44.11
N PRO A 816 15.79 1.23 43.71
CA PRO A 816 15.93 1.91 42.44
C PRO A 816 17.38 2.35 42.15
N HIS A 817 17.94 1.84 41.06
CA HIS A 817 19.29 2.13 40.60
C HIS A 817 19.23 2.97 39.31
N ARG A 818 19.82 4.16 39.32
CA ARG A 818 19.93 5.01 38.11
C ARG A 818 20.94 4.38 37.17
N ILE A 819 20.63 4.30 35.87
CA ILE A 819 21.53 3.82 34.81
C ILE A 819 22.23 5.05 34.20
N PRO A 820 23.48 5.37 34.59
CA PRO A 820 24.10 6.65 34.22
C PRO A 820 24.36 6.79 32.73
N GLU A 821 24.52 5.68 32.01
CA GLU A 821 24.75 5.63 30.57
C GLU A 821 23.50 6.04 29.75
N LEU A 822 22.31 6.10 30.37
CA LEU A 822 21.02 6.33 29.70
C LEU A 822 20.34 7.65 30.11
N SER A 823 21.04 8.79 30.01
CA SER A 823 20.42 10.12 30.14
C SER A 823 19.77 10.57 28.83
N GLY A 824 18.63 11.28 28.90
CA GLY A 824 17.94 11.78 27.71
C GLY A 824 17.20 10.70 26.91
N THR A 825 16.95 9.54 27.50
CA THR A 825 16.27 8.43 26.82
C THR A 825 14.81 8.76 26.52
N SER A 826 14.42 8.58 25.26
CA SER A 826 13.04 8.84 24.80
C SER A 826 12.13 7.63 24.97
N GLU A 827 12.69 6.42 24.92
CA GLU A 827 11.98 5.15 24.98
C GLU A 827 12.86 4.05 25.58
N VAL A 828 12.26 3.22 26.43
CA VAL A 828 12.83 1.96 26.93
C VAL A 828 11.84 0.85 26.64
N SER A 829 12.32 -0.28 26.12
CA SER A 829 11.51 -1.46 25.87
C SER A 829 12.26 -2.68 26.38
N ALA A 830 11.57 -3.58 27.06
CA ALA A 830 12.17 -4.77 27.64
C ALA A 830 11.26 -5.97 27.43
N ASP A 831 11.85 -7.14 27.21
CA ASP A 831 11.18 -8.43 27.40
C ASP A 831 11.98 -9.24 28.43
N LEU A 832 11.62 -10.51 28.62
CA LEU A 832 12.14 -11.42 29.63
C LEU A 832 13.66 -11.27 29.92
N GLN A 833 14.49 -11.20 28.87
CA GLN A 833 15.94 -11.30 29.02
C GLN A 833 16.74 -10.14 28.42
N ASP A 834 16.12 -9.31 27.60
CA ASP A 834 16.77 -8.29 26.79
C ASP A 834 16.03 -6.95 26.82
N VAL A 835 16.82 -5.89 26.78
CA VAL A 835 16.34 -4.53 26.98
C VAL A 835 16.96 -3.63 25.93
N PHE A 836 16.14 -2.70 25.42
CA PHE A 836 16.54 -1.67 24.47
C PHE A 836 16.18 -0.29 25.00
N ALA A 837 17.05 0.68 24.73
CA ALA A 837 16.79 2.10 24.95
C ALA A 837 17.08 2.90 23.69
N ILE A 838 16.25 3.90 23.42
CA ILE A 838 16.40 4.81 22.27
C ILE A 838 16.68 6.23 22.81
N GLN A 839 17.86 6.75 22.49
CA GLN A 839 18.26 8.14 22.78
C GLN A 839 18.10 8.99 21.51
N PRO A 840 17.51 10.20 21.58
CA PRO A 840 17.46 11.15 20.47
C PRO A 840 18.84 11.64 20.03
#